data_AF-A0A8H6FKE2-F1
#
_entry.id   AF-A0A8H6FKE2-F1
#
_cell.length_a   1.000
_cell.length_b   1.000
_cell.length_c   1.000
_cell.angle_alpha   90.00
_cell.angle_beta   90.00
_cell.angle_gamma   90.00
#
_symmetry.space_group_name_H-M   'P 1'
#
loop_
_entity.id
_entity.type
_entity.pdbx_description
1 polymer ?
#
loop_
_entity_poly.entity_id
_entity_poly.type
_entity_poly.pdbx_seq_one_letter_code
_entity_poly.pdbx_strand_id
1 'polypeptide(L)'
;MTEYEGCYVFTPDEADIVSQRPWKRRKTEPAKAPADQNRELPFAPLLKGLEKLESTRIRSEMFELAWRPKETLLKRIHDDASSETVKEVASFVKSADPAESNGKLRTGLLVTGPDNSTTVSLFESIAEIANLESRTVLVIMNSGQSPNLKTALKYINQRAASRNLDSQDDAIFDDAKDGRRLNYDLQILSDYVQSHSVDKLLLSFQDSEAFEGKCLTDIVHVLSSWSDRIPFVLLFGIATSVEIFQEKLSREAIRYLDGSAFHVQQVDVENIFKAFQSEQPTVWVGPELSRMILQRQKNYIQSRSTFVSSLKYAYMTHFFANPLSIFLNTTQSLASSQTEHYEAVRNLPSFRRYAQTLIDRKEYETLRTLLDDNDSLGDLVVQELQPGKKALLAIVGAVNVLFRIQTSLTLRTQTPWSEMYIRAMCAELAEFAAFEEIMASVKKLPSDIMADLLDDLAGMSVPYELAEIMVELNRLTDHLEGPKIPLRSAYDVHHETLRTTVVAQKVSLSKNTSTLSMQDSAYTKIVDRIYTTIFSYFETTLINPQDLLLNEILIFESKSPHREVFTPKPRFAIERALGSPHDYLGCDCCGGSEGGLSATQPATAIIYQLYLESGAVINTADLWSALWTIVGGDGIEDEEAEQQRALVLFSRALAELKYLGMIKNSRKKADHLAKLSWKGL
;
A
#
# COMPACT_ATOMS: atom_id res chain seq x y z
N MET A 1 21.46 -36.52 -13.24
CA MET A 1 21.20 -35.16 -13.74
C MET A 1 22.55 -34.46 -13.76
N THR A 2 23.03 -34.13 -14.95
CA THR A 2 24.40 -33.73 -15.25
C THR A 2 24.65 -32.27 -14.87
N GLU A 3 25.72 -32.01 -14.10
CA GLU A 3 26.08 -30.72 -13.47
C GLU A 3 26.43 -29.55 -14.43
N TYR A 4 26.20 -29.68 -15.74
CA TYR A 4 26.68 -28.71 -16.74
C TYR A 4 25.60 -27.76 -17.29
N GLU A 5 24.31 -28.02 -17.07
CA GLU A 5 23.24 -27.17 -17.60
C GLU A 5 22.73 -26.20 -16.52
N GLY A 6 22.77 -24.90 -16.82
CA GLY A 6 22.34 -23.82 -15.91
C GLY A 6 20.85 -23.51 -15.93
N CYS A 7 20.07 -24.15 -16.83
CA CYS A 7 18.62 -23.99 -16.93
C CYS A 7 17.99 -25.32 -17.33
N TYR A 8 16.91 -25.70 -16.65
CA TYR A 8 16.11 -26.88 -16.96
C TYR A 8 14.69 -26.43 -17.25
N VAL A 9 14.19 -26.71 -18.44
CA VAL A 9 12.80 -26.38 -18.83
C VAL A 9 11.95 -27.62 -18.65
N PHE A 10 11.00 -27.55 -17.72
CA PHE A 10 9.99 -28.59 -17.52
C PHE A 10 8.73 -28.19 -18.26
N THR A 11 8.56 -28.69 -19.49
CA THR A 11 7.29 -28.61 -20.21
C THR A 11 6.40 -29.78 -19.77
N PRO A 12 5.23 -29.52 -19.15
CA PRO A 12 4.25 -30.58 -18.96
C PRO A 12 3.78 -31.08 -20.34
N ASP A 13 3.73 -32.41 -20.53
CA ASP A 13 3.27 -32.99 -21.80
C ASP A 13 1.82 -32.55 -22.09
N GLU A 14 1.54 -32.09 -23.32
CA GLU A 14 0.21 -31.59 -23.71
C GLU A 14 -0.92 -32.61 -23.51
N ALA A 15 -0.59 -33.91 -23.45
CA ALA A 15 -1.54 -34.98 -23.15
C ALA A 15 -2.01 -35.01 -21.67
N ASP A 16 -1.23 -34.47 -20.74
CA ASP A 16 -1.55 -34.43 -19.31
C ASP A 16 -2.41 -33.22 -18.91
N ILE A 17 -2.60 -32.25 -19.81
CA ILE A 17 -3.49 -31.10 -19.59
C ILE A 17 -4.96 -31.52 -19.65
N VAL A 18 -5.28 -32.60 -20.39
CA VAL A 18 -6.65 -33.12 -20.54
C VAL A 18 -6.95 -34.31 -19.60
N SER A 19 -5.92 -34.97 -19.05
CA SER A 19 -6.11 -36.08 -18.12
C SER A 19 -5.24 -35.97 -16.87
N GLN A 20 -5.72 -35.25 -15.87
CA GLN A 20 -5.23 -35.37 -14.50
C GLN A 20 -5.46 -36.79 -13.96
N ARG A 21 -4.49 -37.70 -14.12
CA ARG A 21 -4.41 -38.95 -13.33
C ARG A 21 -3.00 -39.15 -12.79
N PRO A 22 -2.84 -39.39 -11.47
CA PRO A 22 -1.52 -39.40 -10.86
C PRO A 22 -0.71 -40.66 -11.19
N TRP A 23 0.56 -40.39 -11.48
CA TRP A 23 1.68 -41.31 -11.68
C TRP A 23 1.79 -42.34 -10.53
N LYS A 24 1.89 -43.64 -10.85
CA LYS A 24 2.18 -44.70 -9.88
C LYS A 24 3.59 -44.51 -9.31
N ARG A 25 3.72 -43.94 -8.10
CA ARG A 25 4.96 -44.00 -7.32
C ARG A 25 5.12 -45.36 -6.62
N ARG A 26 6.36 -45.81 -6.55
CA ARG A 26 6.86 -47.05 -5.95
C ARG A 26 6.45 -47.13 -4.46
N LYS A 27 5.97 -48.30 -4.03
CA LYS A 27 5.51 -48.58 -2.65
C LYS A 27 6.62 -48.33 -1.61
N THR A 28 6.44 -47.32 -0.79
CA THR A 28 6.96 -47.25 0.60
C THR A 28 5.74 -47.05 1.53
N GLU A 29 5.82 -47.57 2.75
CA GLU A 29 4.72 -47.87 3.68
C GLU A 29 3.66 -46.76 3.89
N PRO A 30 2.40 -47.10 4.21
CA PRO A 30 1.30 -46.15 4.23
C PRO A 30 1.26 -45.37 5.54
N ALA A 31 1.90 -44.20 5.57
CA ALA A 31 1.45 -43.12 6.45
C ALA A 31 0.17 -42.54 5.85
N LYS A 32 -0.94 -42.56 6.60
CA LYS A 32 -2.23 -41.96 6.22
C LYS A 32 -2.08 -40.44 6.08
N ALA A 33 -1.67 -39.96 4.91
CA ALA A 33 -1.94 -38.59 4.49
C ALA A 33 -3.29 -38.58 3.74
N PRO A 34 -4.22 -37.66 4.03
CA PRO A 34 -5.44 -37.53 3.26
C PRO A 34 -5.11 -37.21 1.80
N ALA A 35 -5.85 -37.84 0.90
CA ALA A 35 -5.62 -37.78 -0.54
C ALA A 35 -5.64 -36.35 -1.10
N ASP A 36 -4.77 -36.13 -2.08
CA ASP A 36 -4.38 -34.85 -2.70
C ASP A 36 -5.50 -34.28 -3.61
N GLN A 37 -6.64 -33.90 -3.02
CA GLN A 37 -7.66 -33.01 -3.64
C GLN A 37 -7.35 -31.52 -3.40
N ASN A 38 -6.30 -31.22 -2.64
CA ASN A 38 -5.93 -29.87 -2.20
C ASN A 38 -5.28 -28.97 -3.27
N ARG A 39 -5.09 -29.45 -4.50
CA ARG A 39 -4.38 -28.67 -5.55
C ARG A 39 -5.26 -27.73 -6.36
N GLU A 40 -6.59 -27.82 -6.23
CA GLU A 40 -7.51 -26.98 -7.03
C GLU A 40 -8.02 -25.73 -6.29
N LEU A 41 -7.87 -25.65 -4.96
CA LEU A 41 -8.35 -24.51 -4.18
C LEU A 41 -7.21 -23.57 -3.82
N PRO A 42 -7.39 -22.24 -3.97
CA PRO A 42 -6.34 -21.26 -3.69
C PRO A 42 -6.01 -21.15 -2.18
N PHE A 43 -6.91 -21.58 -1.30
CA PHE A 43 -6.76 -21.51 0.16
C PHE A 43 -6.52 -22.89 0.77
N ALA A 44 -5.67 -22.95 1.80
CA ALA A 44 -5.42 -24.18 2.55
C ALA A 44 -6.52 -24.40 3.62
N PRO A 45 -6.88 -25.67 3.92
CA PRO A 45 -7.78 -25.99 5.01
C PRO A 45 -7.16 -25.66 6.37
N LEU A 46 -7.93 -25.00 7.24
CA LEU A 46 -7.57 -24.57 8.58
C LEU A 46 -7.99 -25.61 9.63
N LEU A 47 -7.94 -25.22 10.91
CA LEU A 47 -8.34 -26.06 12.06
C LEU A 47 -7.56 -27.39 12.12
N LYS A 48 -6.25 -27.32 11.87
CA LYS A 48 -5.34 -28.48 11.79
C LYS A 48 -5.73 -29.49 10.70
N GLY A 49 -6.36 -29.02 9.61
CA GLY A 49 -6.80 -29.84 8.49
C GLY A 49 -8.18 -30.48 8.70
N LEU A 50 -8.91 -30.11 9.75
CA LEU A 50 -10.29 -30.55 9.99
C LEU A 50 -11.30 -29.75 9.17
N GLU A 51 -10.90 -28.62 8.58
CA GLU A 51 -11.82 -27.80 7.80
C GLU A 51 -12.31 -28.50 6.52
N LYS A 52 -13.63 -28.59 6.38
CA LYS A 52 -14.28 -29.05 5.13
C LYS A 52 -13.86 -28.21 3.94
N LEU A 53 -13.67 -28.86 2.79
CA LEU A 53 -13.33 -28.21 1.52
C LEU A 53 -14.37 -27.17 1.08
N GLU A 54 -15.65 -27.38 1.38
CA GLU A 54 -16.71 -26.41 1.13
C GLU A 54 -16.49 -25.11 1.92
N SER A 55 -16.11 -25.20 3.20
CA SER A 55 -15.82 -24.03 4.04
C SER A 55 -14.59 -23.28 3.53
N THR A 56 -13.54 -24.00 3.13
CA THR A 56 -12.34 -23.40 2.50
C THR A 56 -12.69 -22.66 1.21
N ARG A 57 -13.56 -23.24 0.36
CA ARG A 57 -14.03 -22.61 -0.87
C ARG A 57 -14.86 -21.35 -0.57
N ILE A 58 -15.75 -21.40 0.42
CA ILE A 58 -16.54 -20.25 0.84
C ILE A 58 -15.62 -19.10 1.28
N ARG A 59 -14.56 -19.36 2.07
CA ARG A 59 -13.61 -18.31 2.46
C ARG A 59 -12.93 -17.64 1.26
N SER A 60 -12.52 -18.43 0.25
CA SER A 60 -11.94 -17.90 -0.98
C SER A 60 -12.94 -17.07 -1.79
N GLU A 61 -14.16 -17.56 -1.95
CA GLU A 61 -15.23 -16.83 -2.66
C GLU A 61 -15.59 -15.53 -1.92
N MET A 62 -15.61 -15.55 -0.59
CA MET A 62 -15.85 -14.37 0.24
C MET A 62 -14.77 -13.31 0.11
N PHE A 63 -13.50 -13.71 0.00
CA PHE A 63 -12.42 -12.77 -0.29
C PHE A 63 -12.65 -12.06 -1.63
N GLU A 64 -12.95 -12.81 -2.70
CA GLU A 64 -13.20 -12.26 -4.03
C GLU A 64 -14.42 -11.32 -4.04
N LEU A 65 -15.51 -11.72 -3.38
CA LEU A 65 -16.72 -10.90 -3.25
C LEU A 65 -16.46 -9.62 -2.45
N ALA A 66 -15.62 -9.67 -1.41
CA ALA A 66 -15.27 -8.49 -0.62
C ALA A 66 -14.25 -7.58 -1.32
N TRP A 67 -13.32 -8.13 -2.10
CA TRP A 67 -12.23 -7.38 -2.72
C TRP A 67 -12.62 -6.71 -4.04
N ARG A 68 -13.43 -7.36 -4.90
CA ARG A 68 -13.80 -6.81 -6.23
C ARG A 68 -14.42 -5.40 -6.19
N PRO A 69 -15.37 -5.09 -5.28
CA PRO A 69 -15.91 -3.73 -5.16
C PRO A 69 -14.83 -2.72 -4.75
N LYS A 70 -13.94 -3.10 -3.82
CA LYS A 70 -12.82 -2.26 -3.38
C LYS A 70 -11.84 -1.98 -4.51
N GLU A 71 -11.49 -2.99 -5.30
CA GLU A 71 -10.59 -2.81 -6.44
C GLU A 71 -11.19 -1.86 -7.49
N THR A 72 -12.49 -1.99 -7.77
CA THR A 72 -13.20 -1.11 -8.70
C THR A 72 -13.26 0.33 -8.18
N LEU A 73 -13.52 0.50 -6.89
CA LEU A 73 -13.50 1.80 -6.23
C LEU A 73 -12.12 2.46 -6.32
N LEU A 74 -11.05 1.71 -6.01
CA LEU A 74 -9.69 2.22 -6.03
C LEU A 74 -9.22 2.59 -7.44
N LYS A 75 -9.63 1.83 -8.46
CA LYS A 75 -9.40 2.19 -9.87
C LYS A 75 -10.13 3.47 -10.23
N ARG A 76 -11.41 3.61 -9.86
CA ARG A 76 -12.19 4.83 -10.10
C ARG A 76 -11.52 6.07 -9.48
N ILE A 77 -11.10 5.99 -8.22
CA ILE A 77 -10.42 7.11 -7.55
C ILE A 77 -9.14 7.52 -8.28
N HIS A 78 -8.42 6.53 -8.82
CA HIS A 78 -7.22 6.78 -9.61
C HIS A 78 -7.53 7.45 -10.96
N ASP A 79 -8.53 6.93 -11.66
CA ASP A 79 -8.95 7.45 -12.96
C ASP A 79 -9.52 8.86 -12.82
N ASP A 80 -10.30 9.13 -11.77
CA ASP A 80 -10.87 10.45 -11.49
C ASP A 80 -9.78 11.50 -11.25
N ALA A 81 -8.77 11.17 -10.43
CA ALA A 81 -7.66 12.07 -10.11
C ALA A 81 -6.76 12.38 -11.32
N SER A 82 -6.64 11.43 -12.25
CA SER A 82 -5.85 11.62 -13.47
C SER A 82 -6.67 12.19 -14.63
N SER A 83 -8.00 12.17 -14.56
CA SER A 83 -8.89 12.53 -15.65
C SER A 83 -8.72 13.97 -16.15
N GLU A 84 -8.47 14.92 -15.25
CA GLU A 84 -8.26 16.33 -15.59
C GLU A 84 -6.98 16.49 -16.42
N THR A 85 -5.85 15.99 -15.90
CA THR A 85 -4.56 16.05 -16.61
C THR A 85 -4.59 15.27 -17.92
N VAL A 86 -5.25 14.11 -17.97
CA VAL A 86 -5.40 13.33 -19.21
C VAL A 86 -6.19 14.12 -20.26
N LYS A 87 -7.27 14.82 -19.87
CA LYS A 87 -8.05 15.67 -20.79
C LYS A 87 -7.25 16.87 -21.28
N GLU A 88 -6.47 17.51 -20.39
CA GLU A 88 -5.57 18.61 -20.77
C GLU A 88 -4.53 18.14 -21.79
N VAL A 89 -3.83 17.04 -21.51
CA VAL A 89 -2.80 16.50 -22.40
C VAL A 89 -3.41 16.00 -23.71
N ALA A 90 -4.59 15.38 -23.68
CA ALA A 90 -5.30 15.00 -24.90
C ALA A 90 -5.71 16.23 -25.72
N SER A 91 -6.12 17.33 -25.09
CA SER A 91 -6.41 18.58 -25.79
C SER A 91 -5.15 19.19 -26.41
N PHE A 92 -4.01 19.09 -25.74
CA PHE A 92 -2.70 19.49 -26.27
C PHE A 92 -2.28 18.64 -27.47
N VAL A 93 -2.44 17.32 -27.40
CA VAL A 93 -2.16 16.43 -28.54
C VAL A 93 -3.08 16.73 -29.72
N LYS A 94 -4.33 17.13 -29.48
CA LYS A 94 -5.27 17.56 -30.54
C LYS A 94 -4.90 18.90 -31.16
N SER A 95 -4.53 19.89 -30.37
CA SER A 95 -4.12 21.22 -30.87
C SER A 95 -2.70 21.26 -31.43
N ALA A 96 -1.87 20.27 -31.13
CA ALA A 96 -0.53 20.13 -31.70
C ALA A 96 -0.63 19.78 -33.19
N ASP A 97 -0.70 20.79 -34.05
CA ASP A 97 -0.48 20.64 -35.49
C ASP A 97 1.03 20.73 -35.78
N PRO A 98 1.64 19.66 -36.33
CA PRO A 98 3.03 19.65 -36.78
C PRO A 98 3.35 20.79 -37.76
N ALA A 99 2.38 21.20 -38.60
CA ALA A 99 2.60 22.23 -39.63
C ALA A 99 2.79 23.65 -39.06
N GLU A 100 2.24 23.94 -37.88
CA GLU A 100 2.31 25.27 -37.26
C GLU A 100 3.61 25.51 -36.46
N SER A 101 4.45 24.48 -36.32
CA SER A 101 5.49 24.43 -35.29
C SER A 101 6.84 25.08 -35.65
N ASN A 102 6.96 25.81 -36.78
CA ASN A 102 8.19 26.52 -37.19
C ASN A 102 9.48 25.67 -37.12
N GLY A 103 9.38 24.35 -37.34
CA GLY A 103 10.50 23.41 -37.28
C GLY A 103 10.91 22.94 -35.87
N LYS A 104 10.09 23.22 -34.84
CA LYS A 104 10.27 22.68 -33.47
C LYS A 104 9.34 21.51 -33.20
N LEU A 105 9.81 20.54 -32.44
CA LEU A 105 9.03 19.38 -32.01
C LEU A 105 8.10 19.78 -30.85
N ARG A 106 6.79 19.66 -31.06
CA ARG A 106 5.79 19.82 -30.01
C ARG A 106 6.00 18.75 -28.93
N THR A 107 6.20 19.21 -27.70
CA THR A 107 6.65 18.36 -26.59
C THR A 107 5.79 18.58 -25.35
N GLY A 108 5.17 17.52 -24.84
CA GLY A 108 4.51 17.51 -23.53
C GLY A 108 5.43 16.94 -22.47
N LEU A 109 5.64 17.68 -21.38
CA LEU A 109 6.44 17.25 -20.24
C LEU A 109 5.50 16.85 -19.10
N LEU A 110 5.28 15.54 -18.92
CA LEU A 110 4.45 15.02 -17.84
C LEU A 110 5.28 14.85 -16.57
N VAL A 111 5.06 15.71 -15.59
CA VAL A 111 5.63 15.57 -14.25
C VAL A 111 4.74 14.63 -13.46
N THR A 112 5.16 13.37 -13.36
CA THR A 112 4.39 12.28 -12.71
C THR A 112 4.81 12.05 -11.27
N GLY A 113 5.94 12.61 -10.87
CA GLY A 113 6.57 12.38 -9.57
C GLY A 113 7.24 11.01 -9.48
N PRO A 114 7.65 10.58 -8.27
CA PRO A 114 8.52 9.42 -8.07
C PRO A 114 7.86 8.06 -8.39
N ASP A 115 6.55 8.01 -8.58
CA ASP A 115 5.84 6.79 -8.96
C ASP A 115 5.72 6.67 -10.50
N ASN A 116 6.71 6.03 -11.10
CA ASN A 116 6.73 5.76 -12.55
C ASN A 116 5.85 4.57 -12.97
N SER A 117 5.20 3.88 -12.01
CA SER A 117 4.42 2.67 -12.34
C SER A 117 3.11 2.97 -13.08
N THR A 118 2.60 4.20 -12.96
CA THR A 118 1.31 4.62 -13.56
C THR A 118 1.48 5.39 -14.87
N THR A 119 2.70 5.64 -15.33
CA THR A 119 2.93 6.46 -16.55
C THR A 119 2.48 5.74 -17.82
N VAL A 120 2.61 4.41 -17.87
CA VAL A 120 2.15 3.60 -19.01
C VAL A 120 0.65 3.71 -19.18
N SER A 121 -0.13 3.45 -18.12
CA SER A 121 -1.58 3.53 -18.17
C SER A 121 -2.06 4.94 -18.50
N LEU A 122 -1.37 5.98 -18.01
CA LEU A 122 -1.66 7.37 -18.40
C LEU A 122 -1.44 7.60 -19.90
N PHE A 123 -0.33 7.15 -20.48
CA PHE A 123 -0.10 7.30 -21.92
C PHE A 123 -1.09 6.52 -22.77
N GLU A 124 -1.52 5.33 -22.31
CA GLU A 124 -2.57 4.56 -22.96
C GLU A 124 -3.92 5.30 -22.92
N SER A 125 -4.34 5.79 -21.75
CA SER A 125 -5.56 6.58 -21.61
C SER A 125 -5.52 7.89 -22.41
N ILE A 126 -4.37 8.58 -22.45
CA ILE A 126 -4.15 9.76 -23.29
C ILE A 126 -4.34 9.40 -24.76
N ALA A 127 -3.77 8.29 -25.22
CA ALA A 127 -3.92 7.85 -26.59
C ALA A 127 -5.35 7.41 -26.92
N GLU A 128 -6.06 6.74 -26.01
CA GLU A 128 -7.48 6.39 -26.20
C GLU A 128 -8.35 7.64 -26.35
N ILE A 129 -8.15 8.66 -25.52
CA ILE A 129 -8.93 9.91 -25.56
C ILE A 129 -8.50 10.82 -26.73
N ALA A 130 -7.24 10.76 -27.14
CA ALA A 130 -6.73 11.40 -28.34
C ALA A 130 -7.20 10.68 -29.63
N ASN A 131 -7.41 9.36 -29.60
CA ASN A 131 -7.87 8.49 -30.69
C ASN A 131 -9.33 8.70 -31.13
N LEU A 132 -9.96 9.81 -30.73
CA LEU A 132 -11.20 10.26 -31.36
C LEU A 132 -10.98 10.73 -32.82
N GLU A 133 -9.74 10.81 -33.30
CA GLU A 133 -9.39 10.92 -34.72
C GLU A 133 -8.58 9.69 -35.14
N SER A 134 -9.08 8.93 -36.12
CA SER A 134 -8.64 7.57 -36.52
C SER A 134 -7.22 7.45 -37.10
N ARG A 135 -6.34 8.44 -36.90
CA ARG A 135 -5.06 8.62 -37.63
C ARG A 135 -3.87 9.00 -36.74
N THR A 136 -3.98 8.85 -35.42
CA THR A 136 -2.84 9.03 -34.50
C THR A 136 -2.18 7.69 -34.17
N VAL A 137 -0.85 7.59 -34.31
CA VAL A 137 -0.08 6.39 -33.95
C VAL A 137 0.70 6.67 -32.67
N LEU A 138 0.48 5.88 -31.62
CA LEU A 138 1.21 5.98 -30.35
C LEU A 138 2.33 4.92 -30.26
N VAL A 139 3.53 5.36 -29.94
CA VAL A 139 4.69 4.52 -29.61
C VAL A 139 5.16 4.84 -28.20
N ILE A 140 5.10 3.86 -27.29
CA ILE A 140 5.62 3.98 -25.92
C ILE A 140 6.99 3.30 -25.84
N MET A 141 7.98 4.01 -25.33
CA MET A 141 9.38 3.56 -25.18
C MET A 141 9.84 3.64 -23.74
N ASN A 142 10.68 2.68 -23.36
CA ASN A 142 11.40 2.66 -22.09
C ASN A 142 12.92 2.69 -22.33
N SER A 143 13.69 3.27 -21.40
CA SER A 143 15.16 3.34 -21.45
C SER A 143 15.82 1.98 -21.64
N GLY A 144 15.29 0.92 -21.02
CA GLY A 144 15.83 -0.44 -21.13
C GLY A 144 15.71 -1.04 -22.55
N GLN A 145 14.73 -0.57 -23.33
CA GLN A 145 14.51 -1.03 -24.71
C GLN A 145 15.31 -0.21 -25.73
N SER A 146 15.85 0.94 -25.32
CA SER A 146 16.47 1.92 -26.21
C SER A 146 17.82 2.45 -25.67
N PRO A 147 18.80 1.56 -25.40
CA PRO A 147 20.09 1.97 -24.86
C PRO A 147 20.94 2.80 -25.83
N ASN A 148 20.71 2.68 -27.14
CA ASN A 148 21.38 3.49 -28.16
C ASN A 148 20.42 3.93 -29.27
N LEU A 149 20.83 4.94 -30.04
CA LEU A 149 20.03 5.53 -31.13
C LEU A 149 19.55 4.47 -32.14
N LYS A 150 20.41 3.53 -32.55
CA LYS A 150 20.04 2.48 -33.51
C LYS A 150 18.91 1.60 -32.98
N THR A 151 18.98 1.19 -31.72
CA THR A 151 17.92 0.39 -31.08
C THR A 151 16.63 1.19 -30.89
N ALA A 152 16.73 2.48 -30.54
CA ALA A 152 15.57 3.35 -30.41
C ALA A 152 14.82 3.51 -31.74
N LEU A 153 15.53 3.83 -32.82
CA LEU A 153 14.94 4.00 -34.15
C LEU A 153 14.34 2.69 -34.69
N LYS A 154 15.03 1.56 -34.50
CA LYS A 154 14.49 0.23 -34.83
C LYS A 154 13.18 -0.04 -34.09
N TYR A 155 13.14 0.27 -32.80
CA TYR A 155 11.95 0.07 -31.97
C TYR A 155 10.79 0.98 -32.40
N ILE A 156 11.06 2.26 -32.70
CA ILE A 156 10.05 3.20 -33.23
C ILE A 156 9.43 2.64 -34.51
N ASN A 157 10.27 2.22 -35.47
CA ASN A 157 9.81 1.65 -36.72
C ASN A 157 8.95 0.40 -36.52
N GLN A 158 9.40 -0.53 -35.68
CA GLN A 158 8.68 -1.76 -35.38
C GLN A 158 7.32 -1.48 -34.74
N ARG A 159 7.30 -0.63 -33.70
CA ARG A 159 6.08 -0.37 -32.93
C ARG A 159 5.05 0.47 -33.69
N ALA A 160 5.50 1.42 -34.50
CA ALA A 160 4.62 2.22 -35.35
C ALA A 160 3.94 1.37 -36.44
N ALA A 161 4.64 0.38 -36.99
CA ALA A 161 4.11 -0.52 -38.01
C ALA A 161 3.16 -1.60 -37.43
N SER A 162 3.46 -2.15 -36.25
CA SER A 162 2.67 -3.25 -35.66
C SER A 162 1.33 -2.83 -35.06
N ARG A 163 1.12 -1.57 -34.67
CA ARG A 163 -0.05 -1.19 -33.84
C ARG A 163 -1.39 -1.09 -34.59
N ASN A 164 -1.42 -1.27 -35.92
CA ASN A 164 -2.66 -1.36 -36.69
C ASN A 164 -3.05 -2.79 -37.08
N LEU A 165 -2.24 -3.80 -36.72
CA LEU A 165 -2.51 -5.21 -37.02
C LEU A 165 -2.43 -6.01 -35.71
N ASP A 166 -3.59 -6.33 -35.13
CA ASP A 166 -3.73 -7.25 -33.98
C ASP A 166 -3.37 -8.72 -34.33
N SER A 167 -2.77 -8.96 -35.49
CA SER A 167 -2.25 -10.26 -35.91
C SER A 167 -0.76 -10.36 -35.55
N GLN A 168 -0.43 -11.42 -34.78
CA GLN A 168 0.93 -11.88 -34.43
C GLN A 168 1.75 -12.30 -35.66
N ASP A 169 1.88 -11.43 -36.65
CA ASP A 169 2.78 -11.63 -37.76
C ASP A 169 3.92 -10.61 -37.63
N ASP A 170 5.06 -11.08 -37.11
CA ASP A 170 6.38 -10.44 -37.23
C ASP A 170 6.83 -10.27 -38.71
N ALA A 171 5.94 -10.50 -39.69
CA ALA A 171 6.23 -10.68 -41.11
C ALA A 171 6.06 -9.41 -41.98
N ILE A 172 5.71 -8.25 -41.42
CA ILE A 172 5.53 -7.02 -42.24
C ILE A 172 6.88 -6.42 -42.67
N PHE A 173 7.99 -6.79 -42.02
CA PHE A 173 9.32 -6.29 -42.40
C PHE A 173 9.98 -7.06 -43.55
N ASP A 174 9.36 -8.13 -44.06
CA ASP A 174 9.85 -8.86 -45.25
C ASP A 174 9.20 -8.42 -46.57
N ASP A 175 8.14 -7.61 -46.53
CA ASP A 175 7.42 -7.15 -47.74
C ASP A 175 7.90 -5.78 -48.25
N ALA A 176 9.12 -5.38 -47.87
CA ALA A 176 9.82 -4.31 -48.55
C ALA A 176 10.16 -4.79 -49.96
N LYS A 177 9.37 -4.36 -50.95
CA LYS A 177 9.63 -4.50 -52.40
C LYS A 177 10.96 -3.90 -52.89
N ASP A 178 11.88 -3.56 -51.98
CA ASP A 178 13.21 -3.04 -52.29
C ASP A 178 14.20 -3.41 -51.16
N GLY A 179 14.87 -4.55 -51.30
CA GLY A 179 15.73 -5.19 -50.27
C GLY A 179 17.06 -4.46 -49.95
N ARG A 180 17.04 -3.16 -49.68
CA ARG A 180 18.25 -2.36 -49.38
C ARG A 180 18.18 -1.46 -48.15
N ARG A 181 17.04 -1.39 -47.44
CA ARG A 181 16.89 -0.45 -46.31
C ARG A 181 17.12 -1.14 -44.97
N LEU A 182 17.80 -0.44 -44.08
CA LEU A 182 18.10 -0.93 -42.74
C LEU A 182 16.86 -0.73 -41.85
N ASN A 183 16.59 -1.69 -40.95
CA ASN A 183 15.40 -1.69 -40.08
C ASN A 183 15.29 -0.49 -39.11
N TYR A 184 16.33 0.32 -38.98
CA TYR A 184 16.35 1.55 -38.19
C TYR A 184 16.29 2.83 -39.03
N ASP A 185 16.08 2.71 -40.34
CA ASP A 185 15.94 3.86 -41.24
C ASP A 185 14.54 4.48 -41.09
N LEU A 186 14.47 5.78 -40.78
CA LEU A 186 13.20 6.51 -40.64
C LEU A 186 12.48 6.72 -41.97
N GLN A 187 13.13 6.47 -43.11
CA GLN A 187 12.43 6.47 -44.39
C GLN A 187 11.33 5.42 -44.44
N ILE A 188 11.50 4.27 -43.76
CA ILE A 188 10.46 3.24 -43.63
C ILE A 188 9.23 3.81 -42.92
N LEU A 189 9.47 4.58 -41.85
CA LEU A 189 8.41 5.23 -41.10
C LEU A 189 7.72 6.33 -41.92
N SER A 190 8.49 7.11 -42.69
CA SER A 190 7.94 8.11 -43.61
C SER A 190 7.04 7.49 -44.67
N ASP A 191 7.46 6.38 -45.28
CA ASP A 191 6.65 5.68 -46.29
C ASP A 191 5.36 5.14 -45.67
N TYR A 192 5.43 4.60 -44.45
CA TYR A 192 4.26 4.11 -43.70
C TYR A 192 3.28 5.24 -43.34
N VAL A 193 3.79 6.39 -42.89
CA VAL A 193 2.99 7.58 -42.56
C VAL A 193 2.27 8.09 -43.81
N GLN A 194 2.94 8.11 -44.97
CA GLN A 194 2.34 8.51 -46.24
C GLN A 194 1.30 7.50 -46.73
N SER A 195 1.57 6.19 -46.64
CA SER A 195 0.65 5.16 -47.12
C SER A 195 -0.63 5.06 -46.30
N HIS A 196 -0.55 5.31 -44.99
CA HIS A 196 -1.70 5.22 -44.07
C HIS A 196 -2.31 6.58 -43.73
N SER A 197 -1.82 7.68 -44.32
CA SER A 197 -2.28 9.05 -44.02
C SER A 197 -2.32 9.34 -42.52
N VAL A 198 -1.21 9.05 -41.82
CA VAL A 198 -1.08 9.28 -40.38
C VAL A 198 -0.94 10.77 -40.13
N ASP A 199 -1.88 11.35 -39.37
CA ASP A 199 -1.90 12.78 -39.08
C ASP A 199 -0.89 13.13 -37.98
N LYS A 200 -0.69 12.24 -37.00
CA LYS A 200 0.22 12.45 -35.86
C LYS A 200 0.90 11.17 -35.40
N LEU A 201 2.21 11.24 -35.14
CA LEU A 201 2.99 10.17 -34.53
C LEU A 201 3.41 10.60 -33.12
N LEU A 202 2.75 10.05 -32.12
CA LEU A 202 2.96 10.34 -30.71
C LEU A 202 4.05 9.41 -30.14
N LEU A 203 5.20 9.97 -29.79
CA LEU A 203 6.32 9.26 -29.17
C LEU A 203 6.34 9.55 -27.67
N SER A 204 6.00 8.55 -26.84
CA SER A 204 5.99 8.67 -25.38
C SER A 204 7.20 7.98 -24.76
N PHE A 205 8.01 8.74 -24.04
CA PHE A 205 9.17 8.26 -23.28
C PHE A 205 8.76 8.08 -21.82
N GLN A 206 8.66 6.83 -21.37
CA GLN A 206 8.13 6.50 -20.04
C GLN A 206 9.01 7.01 -18.89
N ASP A 207 10.30 6.77 -19.00
CA ASP A 207 11.31 7.01 -17.98
C ASP A 207 12.43 7.88 -18.55
N SER A 208 12.09 9.10 -18.99
CA SER A 208 12.98 9.99 -19.72
C SER A 208 14.32 10.27 -18.99
N GLU A 209 14.29 10.24 -17.66
CA GLU A 209 15.48 10.39 -16.81
C GLU A 209 16.40 9.17 -16.80
N ALA A 210 15.92 7.95 -17.08
CA ALA A 210 16.78 6.77 -17.12
C ALA A 210 17.57 6.66 -18.43
N PHE A 211 17.21 7.44 -19.45
CA PHE A 211 17.96 7.51 -20.71
C PHE A 211 19.33 8.16 -20.51
N GLU A 212 20.31 7.67 -21.26
CA GLU A 212 21.58 8.37 -21.40
C GLU A 212 21.35 9.71 -22.12
N GLY A 213 21.78 10.82 -21.52
CA GLY A 213 21.50 12.17 -22.04
C GLY A 213 22.00 12.40 -23.48
N LYS A 214 23.11 11.74 -23.87
CA LYS A 214 23.61 11.77 -25.25
C LYS A 214 22.67 11.06 -26.22
N CYS A 215 22.21 9.85 -25.87
CA CYS A 215 21.26 9.09 -26.69
C CYS A 215 19.96 9.88 -26.89
N LEU A 216 19.42 10.48 -25.82
CA LEU A 216 18.20 11.28 -25.88
C LEU A 216 18.38 12.55 -26.75
N THR A 217 19.51 13.22 -26.62
CA THR A 217 19.90 14.37 -27.46
C THR A 217 19.97 13.96 -28.94
N ASP A 218 20.65 12.86 -29.25
CA ASP A 218 20.78 12.35 -30.62
C ASP A 218 19.41 11.97 -31.22
N ILE A 219 18.52 11.35 -30.42
CA ILE A 219 17.14 11.04 -30.82
C ILE A 219 16.39 12.33 -31.17
N VAL A 220 16.41 13.35 -30.31
CA VAL A 220 15.73 14.64 -30.58
C VAL A 220 16.26 15.29 -31.86
N HIS A 221 17.58 15.29 -32.09
CA HIS A 221 18.17 15.82 -33.31
C HIS A 221 17.68 15.07 -34.56
N VAL A 222 17.69 13.74 -34.53
CA VAL A 222 17.22 12.93 -35.67
C VAL A 222 15.74 13.18 -35.91
N LEU A 223 14.89 13.16 -34.87
CA LEU A 223 13.46 13.41 -35.02
C LEU A 223 13.17 14.81 -35.58
N SER A 224 13.92 15.83 -35.15
CA SER A 224 13.78 17.19 -35.68
C SER A 224 14.18 17.29 -37.15
N SER A 225 15.21 16.56 -37.59
CA SER A 225 15.61 16.56 -39.01
C SER A 225 14.61 15.87 -39.96
N TRP A 226 13.66 15.12 -39.39
CA TRP A 226 12.59 14.44 -40.12
C TRP A 226 11.20 15.03 -39.83
N SER A 227 11.10 16.13 -39.08
CA SER A 227 9.83 16.77 -38.74
C SER A 227 9.12 17.38 -39.94
N ASP A 228 9.84 17.58 -41.05
CA ASP A 228 9.30 18.04 -42.34
C ASP A 228 8.47 16.95 -43.06
N ARG A 229 8.79 15.68 -42.79
CA ARG A 229 8.21 14.51 -43.46
C ARG A 229 7.30 13.70 -42.55
N ILE A 230 7.59 13.70 -41.24
CA ILE A 230 6.89 12.90 -40.25
C ILE A 230 6.34 13.81 -39.14
N PRO A 231 5.04 13.75 -38.84
CA PRO A 231 4.39 14.60 -37.85
C PRO A 231 4.64 14.13 -36.41
N PHE A 232 5.84 14.36 -35.88
CA PHE A 232 6.21 13.94 -34.52
C PHE A 232 5.60 14.83 -33.43
N VAL A 233 5.02 14.20 -32.41
CA VAL A 233 4.68 14.82 -31.12
C VAL A 233 5.36 14.02 -30.02
N LEU A 234 6.08 14.67 -29.11
CA LEU A 234 6.84 14.00 -28.06
C LEU A 234 6.14 14.15 -26.70
N LEU A 235 6.10 13.07 -25.92
CA LEU A 235 5.71 13.11 -24.51
C LEU A 235 6.84 12.55 -23.65
N PHE A 236 7.31 13.31 -22.67
CA PHE A 236 8.31 12.86 -21.71
C PHE A 236 7.67 12.67 -20.34
N GLY A 237 7.73 11.44 -19.80
CA GLY A 237 7.46 11.16 -18.39
C GLY A 237 8.68 11.57 -17.56
N ILE A 238 8.48 12.49 -16.62
CA ILE A 238 9.51 13.06 -15.75
C ILE A 238 9.13 12.73 -14.30
N ALA A 239 10.04 12.07 -13.59
CA ALA A 239 9.82 11.66 -12.21
C ALA A 239 10.18 12.77 -11.21
N THR A 240 11.15 13.62 -11.55
CA THR A 240 11.64 14.70 -10.69
C THR A 240 11.03 16.05 -11.08
N SER A 241 11.83 17.00 -11.52
CA SER A 241 11.41 18.33 -11.96
C SER A 241 11.86 18.58 -13.40
N VAL A 242 11.20 19.53 -14.06
CA VAL A 242 11.51 19.87 -15.45
C VAL A 242 12.94 20.43 -15.57
N GLU A 243 13.44 21.11 -14.53
CA GLU A 243 14.78 21.69 -14.50
C GLU A 243 15.86 20.59 -14.53
N ILE A 244 15.71 19.53 -13.73
CA ILE A 244 16.66 18.41 -13.71
C ILE A 244 16.67 17.67 -15.05
N PHE A 245 15.49 17.51 -15.65
CA PHE A 245 15.40 16.94 -16.99
C PHE A 245 16.07 17.83 -18.05
N GLN A 246 15.90 19.14 -17.95
CA GLN A 246 16.54 20.11 -18.85
C GLN A 246 18.07 20.03 -18.78
N GLU A 247 18.66 19.80 -17.61
CA GLU A 247 20.11 19.63 -17.45
C GLU A 247 20.68 18.40 -18.18
N LYS A 248 19.87 17.38 -18.46
CA LYS A 248 20.30 16.18 -19.20
C LYS A 248 20.39 16.38 -20.71
N LEU A 249 19.65 17.35 -21.25
CA LEU A 249 19.61 17.64 -22.67
C LEU A 249 20.68 18.67 -23.05
N SER A 250 21.25 18.53 -24.24
CA SER A 250 22.13 19.58 -24.76
C SER A 250 21.35 20.88 -25.00
N ARG A 251 22.03 22.03 -24.91
CA ARG A 251 21.43 23.34 -25.26
C ARG A 251 20.92 23.41 -26.69
N GLU A 252 21.47 22.58 -27.58
CA GLU A 252 21.05 22.47 -28.97
C GLU A 252 19.74 21.68 -29.07
N ALA A 253 19.65 20.51 -28.45
CA ALA A 253 18.43 19.71 -28.38
C ALA A 253 17.25 20.50 -27.82
N ILE A 254 17.46 21.27 -26.75
CA ILE A 254 16.41 22.10 -26.14
C ILE A 254 15.82 23.12 -27.12
N ARG A 255 16.62 23.68 -28.04
CA ARG A 255 16.12 24.65 -29.03
C ARG A 255 15.16 24.05 -30.04
N TYR A 256 15.24 22.73 -30.27
CA TYR A 256 14.35 21.99 -31.14
C TYR A 256 13.04 21.60 -30.45
N LEU A 257 12.93 21.75 -29.12
CA LEU A 257 11.73 21.38 -28.37
C LEU A 257 10.87 22.62 -28.12
N ASP A 258 9.56 22.46 -28.31
CA ASP A 258 8.54 23.40 -27.83
C ASP A 258 7.74 22.71 -26.71
N GLY A 259 8.18 22.93 -25.47
CA GLY A 259 7.76 22.20 -24.29
C GLY A 259 6.58 22.85 -23.55
N SER A 260 5.53 22.08 -23.27
CA SER A 260 4.46 22.44 -22.33
C SER A 260 4.49 21.47 -21.15
N ALA A 261 4.51 21.99 -19.92
CA ALA A 261 4.58 21.17 -18.71
C ALA A 261 3.18 20.88 -18.15
N PHE A 262 2.93 19.60 -17.86
CA PHE A 262 1.69 19.08 -17.28
C PHE A 262 2.02 18.40 -15.96
N HIS A 263 1.37 18.84 -14.90
CA HIS A 263 1.58 18.30 -13.55
C HIS A 263 0.48 17.28 -13.28
N VAL A 264 0.85 16.00 -13.20
CA VAL A 264 -0.11 14.95 -12.90
C VAL A 264 -0.45 15.02 -11.42
N GLN A 265 -1.73 15.26 -11.11
CA GLN A 265 -2.19 15.22 -9.72
C GLN A 265 -1.97 13.81 -9.17
N GLN A 266 -1.23 13.72 -8.07
CA GLN A 266 -1.03 12.47 -7.38
C GLN A 266 -2.19 12.22 -6.42
N VAL A 267 -2.80 11.03 -6.49
CA VAL A 267 -3.80 10.62 -5.50
C VAL A 267 -3.14 10.57 -4.13
N ASP A 268 -3.68 11.34 -3.18
CA ASP A 268 -3.24 11.29 -1.80
C ASP A 268 -3.53 9.92 -1.18
N VAL A 269 -2.53 9.35 -0.50
CA VAL A 269 -2.63 8.09 0.25
C VAL A 269 -3.74 8.18 1.29
N GLU A 270 -3.94 9.36 1.89
CA GLU A 270 -5.03 9.62 2.83
C GLU A 270 -6.42 9.43 2.18
N ASN A 271 -6.60 9.91 0.95
CA ASN A 271 -7.86 9.75 0.22
C ASN A 271 -8.12 8.27 -0.14
N ILE A 272 -7.09 7.55 -0.57
CA ILE A 272 -7.17 6.10 -0.84
C ILE A 272 -7.58 5.35 0.42
N PHE A 273 -6.92 5.62 1.54
CA PHE A 273 -7.17 4.95 2.80
C PHE A 273 -8.57 5.27 3.36
N LYS A 274 -8.99 6.55 3.29
CA LYS A 274 -10.32 7.00 3.67
C LYS A 274 -11.42 6.29 2.89
N ALA A 275 -11.31 6.28 1.55
CA ALA A 275 -12.29 5.62 0.70
C ALA A 275 -12.32 4.11 0.96
N PHE A 276 -11.14 3.49 1.14
CA PHE A 276 -11.01 2.08 1.45
C PHE A 276 -11.72 1.68 2.74
N GLN A 277 -11.65 2.48 3.80
CA GLN A 277 -12.28 2.17 5.09
C GLN A 277 -13.75 2.63 5.19
N SER A 278 -14.15 3.65 4.41
CA SER A 278 -15.49 4.25 4.48
C SER A 278 -16.52 3.57 3.57
N GLU A 279 -16.16 3.22 2.34
CA GLU A 279 -17.12 2.79 1.33
C GLU A 279 -17.26 1.26 1.27
N GLN A 280 -18.38 0.71 1.77
CA GLN A 280 -18.68 -0.74 1.76
C GLN A 280 -17.59 -1.62 2.44
N PRO A 281 -17.16 -1.34 3.69
CA PRO A 281 -16.27 -2.25 4.40
C PRO A 281 -16.99 -3.57 4.74
N THR A 282 -16.38 -4.68 4.33
CA THR A 282 -16.72 -6.02 4.84
C THR A 282 -15.89 -6.33 6.09
N VAL A 283 -14.63 -5.92 6.08
CA VAL A 283 -13.65 -6.07 7.17
C VAL A 283 -12.91 -4.76 7.35
N TRP A 284 -12.62 -4.37 8.59
CA TRP A 284 -11.84 -3.18 8.90
C TRP A 284 -10.39 -3.54 9.18
N VAL A 285 -9.46 -2.74 8.67
CA VAL A 285 -8.04 -2.87 9.03
C VAL A 285 -7.84 -2.21 10.40
N GLY A 286 -7.43 -2.99 11.39
CA GLY A 286 -7.23 -2.53 12.76
C GLY A 286 -6.24 -1.36 12.87
N PRO A 287 -6.28 -0.61 13.98
CA PRO A 287 -5.51 0.62 14.17
C PRO A 287 -4.01 0.37 14.07
N GLU A 288 -3.54 -0.71 14.68
CA GLU A 288 -2.12 -1.02 14.74
C GLU A 288 -1.53 -1.42 13.38
N LEU A 289 -2.29 -2.17 12.58
CA LEU A 289 -1.91 -2.53 11.21
C LEU A 289 -2.01 -1.31 10.29
N SER A 290 -3.06 -0.50 10.42
CA SER A 290 -3.22 0.76 9.68
C SER A 290 -2.04 1.70 9.91
N ARG A 291 -1.65 1.89 11.18
CA ARG A 291 -0.48 2.71 11.55
C ARG A 291 0.79 2.20 10.89
N MET A 292 1.02 0.88 10.90
CA MET A 292 2.21 0.28 10.27
C MET A 292 2.22 0.50 8.74
N ILE A 293 1.09 0.29 8.06
CA ILE A 293 0.98 0.47 6.60
C ILE A 293 1.22 1.94 6.23
N LEU A 294 0.59 2.87 6.94
CA LEU A 294 0.67 4.31 6.67
C LEU A 294 2.06 4.88 7.01
N GLN A 295 2.65 4.49 8.14
CA GLN A 295 4.02 4.89 8.48
C GLN A 295 5.03 4.38 7.44
N ARG A 296 4.84 3.14 6.95
CA ARG A 296 5.71 2.60 5.90
C ARG A 296 5.60 3.40 4.61
N GLN A 297 4.38 3.77 4.21
CA GLN A 297 4.17 4.60 3.02
C GLN A 297 4.76 6.00 3.19
N LYS A 298 4.57 6.62 4.36
CA LYS A 298 5.14 7.95 4.66
C LYS A 298 6.68 7.95 4.65
N ASN A 299 7.30 6.90 5.17
CA ASN A 299 8.75 6.88 5.43
C ASN A 299 9.59 6.23 4.32
N TYR A 300 9.06 5.24 3.59
CA TYR A 300 9.91 4.37 2.75
C TYR A 300 9.41 4.15 1.31
N ILE A 301 8.10 4.14 1.08
CA ILE A 301 7.52 3.73 -0.22
C ILE A 301 6.52 4.78 -0.68
N GLN A 302 6.74 5.39 -1.84
CA GLN A 302 5.80 6.34 -2.44
C GLN A 302 4.93 5.71 -3.54
N SER A 303 5.15 4.43 -3.84
CA SER A 303 4.35 3.71 -4.85
C SER A 303 2.92 3.45 -4.36
N ARG A 304 1.94 3.88 -5.15
CA ARG A 304 0.51 3.68 -4.86
C ARG A 304 0.09 2.22 -5.07
N SER A 305 0.61 1.58 -6.12
CA SER A 305 0.36 0.17 -6.41
C SER A 305 0.82 -0.75 -5.27
N THR A 306 1.95 -0.41 -4.63
CA THR A 306 2.43 -1.14 -3.44
C THR A 306 1.53 -0.92 -2.22
N PHE A 307 1.00 0.29 -2.04
CA PHE A 307 0.03 0.59 -0.98
C PHE A 307 -1.28 -0.19 -1.16
N VAL A 308 -1.87 -0.19 -2.37
CA VAL A 308 -3.07 -0.97 -2.70
C VAL A 308 -2.80 -2.47 -2.52
N SER A 309 -1.65 -2.98 -2.98
CA SER A 309 -1.25 -4.37 -2.77
C SER A 309 -1.11 -4.72 -1.28
N SER A 310 -0.72 -3.76 -0.45
CA SER A 310 -0.62 -3.93 1.00
C SER A 310 -1.97 -4.01 1.69
N LEU A 311 -2.95 -3.23 1.23
CA LEU A 311 -4.34 -3.34 1.69
C LEU A 311 -4.99 -4.65 1.20
N LYS A 312 -4.75 -5.02 -0.06
CA LYS A 312 -5.18 -6.31 -0.64
C LYS A 312 -4.66 -7.49 0.17
N TYR A 313 -3.37 -7.47 0.50
CA TYR A 313 -2.75 -8.52 1.29
C TYR A 313 -3.31 -8.60 2.71
N ALA A 314 -3.61 -7.46 3.35
CA ALA A 314 -4.27 -7.46 4.66
C ALA A 314 -5.65 -8.13 4.58
N TYR A 315 -6.48 -7.78 3.59
CA TYR A 315 -7.77 -8.42 3.35
C TYR A 315 -7.61 -9.92 3.07
N MET A 316 -6.73 -10.29 2.14
CA MET A 316 -6.46 -11.68 1.78
C MET A 316 -6.04 -12.49 3.02
N THR A 317 -5.15 -11.94 3.85
CA THR A 317 -4.67 -12.63 5.06
C THR A 317 -5.80 -12.88 6.06
N HIS A 318 -6.74 -11.94 6.21
CA HIS A 318 -7.91 -12.14 7.05
C HIS A 318 -8.71 -13.38 6.62
N PHE A 319 -9.12 -13.46 5.35
CA PHE A 319 -9.90 -14.60 4.85
C PHE A 319 -9.07 -15.89 4.75
N PHE A 320 -7.76 -15.77 4.52
CA PHE A 320 -6.86 -16.92 4.42
C PHE A 320 -6.57 -17.58 5.77
N ALA A 321 -6.33 -16.79 6.82
CA ALA A 321 -5.89 -17.29 8.13
C ALA A 321 -7.02 -17.40 9.18
N ASN A 322 -8.15 -16.68 9.00
CA ASN A 322 -9.26 -16.73 9.95
C ASN A 322 -10.36 -17.71 9.47
N PRO A 323 -10.56 -18.84 10.16
CA PRO A 323 -11.63 -19.79 9.82
C PRO A 323 -13.03 -19.19 10.07
N LEU A 324 -13.14 -18.19 10.95
CA LEU A 324 -14.41 -17.54 11.31
C LEU A 324 -14.88 -16.52 10.27
N SER A 325 -14.05 -16.22 9.26
CA SER A 325 -14.43 -15.31 8.16
C SER A 325 -15.62 -15.82 7.34
N ILE A 326 -15.98 -17.11 7.46
CA ILE A 326 -17.21 -17.67 6.87
C ILE A 326 -18.48 -16.94 7.37
N PHE A 327 -18.50 -16.52 8.64
CA PHE A 327 -19.68 -15.94 9.28
C PHE A 327 -20.03 -14.53 8.76
N LEU A 328 -19.13 -13.92 7.98
CA LEU A 328 -19.39 -12.67 7.28
C LEU A 328 -20.51 -12.81 6.22
N ASN A 329 -20.80 -14.02 5.74
CA ASN A 329 -21.99 -14.33 4.93
C ASN A 329 -22.97 -15.19 5.73
N THR A 330 -23.73 -14.49 6.58
CA THR A 330 -24.64 -15.05 7.59
C THR A 330 -25.58 -16.16 7.06
N THR A 331 -26.09 -16.05 5.83
CA THR A 331 -27.08 -16.99 5.27
C THR A 331 -26.48 -18.30 4.77
N GLN A 332 -25.34 -18.26 4.09
CA GLN A 332 -24.67 -19.46 3.56
C GLN A 332 -23.73 -20.11 4.59
N SER A 333 -23.29 -19.34 5.60
CA SER A 333 -22.37 -19.80 6.64
C SER A 333 -22.99 -20.80 7.60
N LEU A 334 -24.22 -20.59 8.07
CA LEU A 334 -24.85 -21.47 9.07
C LEU A 334 -25.02 -22.91 8.54
N ALA A 335 -25.37 -23.06 7.25
CA ALA A 335 -25.54 -24.38 6.63
C ALA A 335 -24.21 -25.14 6.41
N SER A 336 -23.10 -24.41 6.27
CA SER A 336 -21.77 -24.97 5.99
C SER A 336 -20.85 -25.00 7.21
N SER A 337 -21.34 -24.54 8.36
CA SER A 337 -20.58 -24.50 9.61
C SER A 337 -20.39 -25.91 10.19
N GLN A 338 -19.26 -26.10 10.85
CA GLN A 338 -18.88 -27.36 11.50
C GLN A 338 -18.59 -27.08 12.98
N THR A 339 -18.60 -28.13 13.80
CA THR A 339 -18.39 -28.04 15.25
C THR A 339 -17.11 -27.25 15.60
N GLU A 340 -16.05 -27.46 14.83
CA GLU A 340 -14.75 -26.82 15.02
C GLU A 340 -14.80 -25.29 14.80
N HIS A 341 -15.72 -24.78 13.98
CA HIS A 341 -15.94 -23.33 13.85
C HIS A 341 -16.55 -22.75 15.13
N TYR A 342 -17.53 -23.44 15.72
CA TYR A 342 -18.15 -23.02 16.97
C TYR A 342 -17.18 -23.12 18.15
N GLU A 343 -16.33 -24.14 18.18
CA GLU A 343 -15.22 -24.21 19.15
C GLU A 343 -14.23 -23.05 18.98
N ALA A 344 -13.94 -22.65 17.74
CA ALA A 344 -13.10 -21.47 17.49
C ALA A 344 -13.78 -20.18 17.98
N VAL A 345 -15.09 -20.02 17.79
CA VAL A 345 -15.87 -18.89 18.36
C VAL A 345 -15.78 -18.88 19.88
N ARG A 346 -15.97 -20.02 20.55
CA ARG A 346 -15.85 -20.13 22.03
C ARG A 346 -14.46 -19.75 22.55
N ASN A 347 -13.43 -19.90 21.72
CA ASN A 347 -12.06 -19.55 22.05
C ASN A 347 -11.70 -18.08 21.78
N LEU A 348 -12.60 -17.29 21.18
CA LEU A 348 -12.34 -15.87 20.94
C LEU A 348 -12.22 -15.08 22.25
N PRO A 349 -11.24 -14.17 22.36
CA PRO A 349 -11.12 -13.25 23.49
C PRO A 349 -12.38 -12.42 23.75
N SER A 350 -13.08 -11.95 22.71
CA SER A 350 -14.35 -11.24 22.87
C SER A 350 -15.44 -12.10 23.51
N PHE A 351 -15.56 -13.37 23.08
CA PHE A 351 -16.57 -14.29 23.60
C PHE A 351 -16.27 -14.65 25.07
N ARG A 352 -15.01 -14.84 25.42
CA ARG A 352 -14.61 -15.07 26.82
C ARG A 352 -14.95 -13.90 27.73
N ARG A 353 -14.77 -12.66 27.26
CA ARG A 353 -15.18 -11.44 28.00
C ARG A 353 -16.70 -11.35 28.13
N TYR A 354 -17.43 -11.69 27.07
CA TYR A 354 -18.89 -11.77 27.13
C TYR A 354 -19.38 -12.85 28.10
N ALA A 355 -18.76 -14.04 28.10
CA ALA A 355 -19.05 -15.10 29.06
C ALA A 355 -18.81 -14.65 30.50
N GLN A 356 -17.72 -13.91 30.76
CA GLN A 356 -17.48 -13.31 32.07
C GLN A 356 -18.58 -12.32 32.46
N THR A 357 -19.03 -11.50 31.51
CA THR A 357 -20.13 -10.54 31.74
C THR A 357 -21.44 -11.25 32.09
N LEU A 358 -21.74 -12.40 31.46
CA LEU A 358 -22.91 -13.22 31.79
C LEU A 358 -22.80 -13.84 33.18
N ILE A 359 -21.60 -14.29 33.58
CA ILE A 359 -21.33 -14.78 34.94
C ILE A 359 -21.59 -13.69 35.97
N ASP A 360 -21.09 -12.47 35.72
CA ASP A 360 -21.26 -11.33 36.62
C ASP A 360 -22.75 -10.92 36.74
N ARG A 361 -23.52 -11.05 35.66
CA ARG A 361 -24.97 -10.85 35.62
C ARG A 361 -25.79 -12.00 36.20
N LYS A 362 -25.15 -13.11 36.58
CA LYS A 362 -25.77 -14.36 37.08
C LYS A 362 -26.66 -15.08 36.05
N GLU A 363 -26.40 -14.88 34.77
CA GLU A 363 -27.10 -15.53 33.64
C GLU A 363 -26.44 -16.88 33.28
N TYR A 364 -26.34 -17.77 34.26
CA TYR A 364 -25.59 -19.04 34.11
C TYR A 364 -26.24 -20.01 33.12
N GLU A 365 -27.58 -20.01 33.02
CA GLU A 365 -28.32 -20.89 32.11
C GLU A 365 -28.05 -20.51 30.65
N THR A 366 -28.13 -19.21 30.32
CA THR A 366 -27.80 -18.68 29.00
C THR A 366 -26.36 -19.04 28.61
N LEU A 367 -25.41 -18.84 29.52
CA LEU A 367 -24.01 -19.18 29.26
C LEU A 367 -23.83 -20.68 29.01
N ARG A 368 -24.48 -21.53 29.80
CA ARG A 368 -24.40 -22.99 29.64
C ARG A 368 -24.94 -23.41 28.28
N THR A 369 -26.07 -22.85 27.86
CA THR A 369 -26.64 -23.10 26.53
C THR A 369 -25.65 -22.70 25.43
N LEU A 370 -24.99 -21.54 25.52
CA LEU A 370 -24.01 -21.10 24.52
C LEU A 370 -22.74 -21.97 24.48
N LEU A 371 -22.36 -22.58 25.60
CA LEU A 371 -21.21 -23.48 25.69
C LEU A 371 -21.51 -24.88 25.16
N ASP A 372 -22.70 -25.40 25.43
CA ASP A 372 -23.09 -26.78 25.12
C ASP A 372 -23.77 -26.92 23.74
N ASP A 373 -24.54 -25.92 23.30
CA ASP A 373 -25.30 -25.93 22.05
C ASP A 373 -24.65 -25.07 20.94
N ASN A 374 -24.51 -25.64 19.74
CA ASN A 374 -23.94 -24.96 18.59
C ASN A 374 -24.99 -24.12 17.84
N ASP A 375 -26.26 -24.54 17.84
CA ASP A 375 -27.32 -23.83 17.11
C ASP A 375 -27.60 -22.49 17.77
N SER A 376 -27.75 -22.48 19.10
CA SER A 376 -27.88 -21.25 19.91
C SER A 376 -26.68 -20.31 19.76
N LEU A 377 -25.46 -20.85 19.65
CA LEU A 377 -24.26 -20.03 19.41
C LEU A 377 -24.25 -19.45 17.98
N GLY A 378 -24.73 -20.19 16.99
CA GLY A 378 -24.93 -19.71 15.62
C GLY A 378 -25.91 -18.54 15.56
N ASP A 379 -27.04 -18.65 16.24
CA ASP A 379 -28.03 -17.58 16.34
C ASP A 379 -27.44 -16.32 17.00
N LEU A 380 -26.66 -16.48 18.08
CA LEU A 380 -25.94 -15.38 18.71
C LEU A 380 -24.95 -14.70 17.73
N VAL A 381 -24.18 -15.49 16.98
CA VAL A 381 -23.22 -14.96 15.98
C VAL A 381 -23.96 -14.11 14.94
N VAL A 382 -25.09 -14.58 14.43
CA VAL A 382 -25.92 -13.83 13.47
C VAL A 382 -26.47 -12.54 14.10
N GLN A 383 -26.97 -12.65 15.33
CA GLN A 383 -27.59 -11.54 16.05
C GLN A 383 -26.59 -10.43 16.36
N GLU A 384 -25.34 -10.75 16.69
CA GLU A 384 -24.34 -9.80 17.18
C GLU A 384 -23.42 -9.23 16.08
N LEU A 385 -23.20 -9.97 14.98
CA LEU A 385 -22.38 -9.47 13.87
C LEU A 385 -22.99 -8.26 13.16
N GLN A 386 -24.32 -8.20 13.02
CA GLN A 386 -24.98 -7.07 12.35
C GLN A 386 -24.91 -5.77 13.17
N PRO A 387 -25.24 -5.75 14.48
CA PRO A 387 -24.98 -4.62 15.36
C PRO A 387 -23.50 -4.24 15.40
N GLY A 388 -22.58 -5.20 15.51
CA GLY A 388 -21.14 -4.93 15.49
C GLY A 388 -20.71 -4.20 14.21
N LYS A 389 -21.20 -4.66 13.04
CA LYS A 389 -20.96 -4.00 11.74
C LYS A 389 -21.52 -2.57 11.72
N LYS A 390 -22.73 -2.36 12.22
CA LYS A 390 -23.37 -1.04 12.29
C LYS A 390 -22.60 -0.10 13.22
N ALA A 391 -22.13 -0.59 14.36
CA ALA A 391 -21.33 0.19 15.29
C ALA A 391 -20.00 0.64 14.65
N LEU A 392 -19.29 -0.26 13.96
CA LEU A 392 -18.06 0.10 13.25
C LEU A 392 -18.31 1.10 12.12
N LEU A 393 -19.41 0.96 11.37
CA LEU A 393 -19.82 1.95 10.38
C LEU A 393 -20.13 3.31 11.03
N ALA A 394 -20.78 3.33 12.20
CA ALA A 394 -21.06 4.55 12.94
C ALA A 394 -19.79 5.25 13.42
N ILE A 395 -18.79 4.48 13.90
CA ILE A 395 -17.47 5.02 14.28
C ILE A 395 -16.77 5.66 13.07
N VAL A 396 -16.73 4.98 11.93
CA VAL A 396 -16.15 5.55 10.69
C VAL A 396 -16.95 6.77 10.21
N GLY A 397 -18.29 6.74 10.34
CA GLY A 397 -19.18 7.87 10.11
C GLY A 397 -18.84 9.07 10.98
N ALA A 398 -18.63 8.84 12.28
CA ALA A 398 -18.24 9.87 13.24
C ALA A 398 -16.87 10.48 12.87
N VAL A 399 -15.89 9.66 12.49
CA VAL A 399 -14.60 10.16 11.98
C VAL A 399 -14.78 11.05 10.75
N ASN A 400 -15.67 10.66 9.82
CA ASN A 400 -15.98 11.47 8.64
C ASN A 400 -16.64 12.80 9.03
N VAL A 401 -17.58 12.80 9.98
CA VAL A 401 -18.23 14.01 10.50
C VAL A 401 -17.19 14.94 11.14
N LEU A 402 -16.33 14.42 12.02
CA LEU A 402 -15.27 15.21 12.67
C LEU A 402 -14.30 15.79 11.65
N PHE A 403 -13.88 15.00 10.66
CA PHE A 403 -12.99 15.47 9.60
C PHE A 403 -13.64 16.56 8.76
N ARG A 404 -14.94 16.46 8.46
CA ARG A 404 -15.69 17.52 7.75
C ARG A 404 -15.79 18.80 8.57
N ILE A 405 -16.12 18.70 9.85
CA ILE A 405 -16.09 19.84 10.77
C ILE A 405 -14.69 20.47 10.75
N GLN A 406 -13.62 19.69 10.84
CA GLN A 406 -12.24 20.20 10.78
C GLN A 406 -11.95 20.95 9.48
N THR A 407 -12.43 20.46 8.33
CA THR A 407 -12.17 21.10 7.03
C THR A 407 -12.92 22.42 6.85
N SER A 408 -14.08 22.59 7.48
CA SER A 408 -14.82 23.86 7.49
C SER A 408 -14.25 24.87 8.50
N LEU A 409 -13.38 24.42 9.41
CA LEU A 409 -12.69 25.27 10.39
C LEU A 409 -11.30 25.72 9.89
N THR A 410 -10.94 26.98 10.15
CA THR A 410 -9.59 27.52 9.89
C THR A 410 -8.63 27.21 11.05
N LEU A 411 -8.38 25.94 11.31
CA LEU A 411 -7.45 25.50 12.35
C LEU A 411 -5.98 25.64 11.92
N ARG A 412 -5.08 25.89 12.89
CA ARG A 412 -3.63 26.01 12.63
C ARG A 412 -3.00 24.70 12.19
N THR A 413 -3.51 23.58 12.70
CA THR A 413 -3.04 22.23 12.40
C THR A 413 -4.24 21.35 12.10
N GLN A 414 -4.26 20.77 10.91
CA GLN A 414 -5.26 19.78 10.52
C GLN A 414 -4.73 18.38 10.81
N THR A 415 -5.50 17.61 11.57
CA THR A 415 -5.21 16.19 11.79
C THR A 415 -5.63 15.42 10.54
N PRO A 416 -4.76 14.55 9.97
CA PRO A 416 -5.14 13.75 8.80
C PRO A 416 -6.24 12.75 9.17
N TRP A 417 -7.06 12.39 8.19
CA TRP A 417 -8.19 11.48 8.39
C TRP A 417 -7.74 10.13 8.95
N SER A 418 -6.61 9.60 8.46
CA SER A 418 -6.09 8.30 8.91
C SER A 418 -5.72 8.26 10.39
N GLU A 419 -5.18 9.35 10.94
CA GLU A 419 -4.84 9.47 12.37
C GLU A 419 -6.12 9.53 13.22
N MET A 420 -7.14 10.27 12.77
CA MET A 420 -8.46 10.27 13.44
C MET A 420 -9.08 8.87 13.44
N TYR A 421 -9.01 8.15 12.31
CA TYR A 421 -9.48 6.77 12.21
C TYR A 421 -8.74 5.83 13.17
N ILE A 422 -7.41 5.87 13.20
CA ILE A 422 -6.60 5.04 14.09
C ILE A 422 -6.98 5.29 15.56
N ARG A 423 -7.11 6.57 15.96
CA ARG A 423 -7.51 6.93 17.32
C ARG A 423 -8.94 6.52 17.66
N ALA A 424 -9.87 6.66 16.73
CA ALA A 424 -11.25 6.20 16.91
C ALA A 424 -11.29 4.69 17.13
N MET A 425 -10.50 3.94 16.34
CA MET A 425 -10.42 2.49 16.47
C MET A 425 -9.73 2.03 17.78
N CYS A 426 -8.94 2.89 18.42
CA CYS A 426 -8.35 2.69 19.75
C CYS A 426 -9.21 3.23 20.90
N ALA A 427 -10.39 3.80 20.62
CA ALA A 427 -11.23 4.52 21.60
C ALA A 427 -10.59 5.78 22.22
N GLU A 428 -9.58 6.36 21.57
CA GLU A 428 -8.80 7.51 22.07
C GLU A 428 -9.19 8.84 21.39
N LEU A 429 -10.12 8.83 20.44
CA LEU A 429 -10.43 10.02 19.64
C LEU A 429 -11.08 11.14 20.48
N ALA A 430 -12.01 10.80 21.38
CA ALA A 430 -12.70 11.78 22.22
C ALA A 430 -11.77 12.42 23.27
N GLU A 431 -10.74 11.71 23.70
CA GLU A 431 -9.73 12.18 24.68
C GLU A 431 -8.58 12.98 24.02
N PHE A 432 -8.56 13.03 22.68
CA PHE A 432 -7.47 13.66 21.96
C PHE A 432 -7.60 15.19 21.99
N ALA A 433 -6.49 15.89 22.27
CA ALA A 433 -6.46 17.35 22.34
C ALA A 433 -7.03 18.04 21.08
N ALA A 434 -6.84 17.48 19.89
CA ALA A 434 -7.40 18.06 18.67
C ALA A 434 -8.92 17.93 18.61
N PHE A 435 -9.53 16.90 19.21
CA PHE A 435 -10.98 16.79 19.30
C PHE A 435 -11.56 17.93 20.13
N GLU A 436 -10.98 18.19 21.31
CA GLU A 436 -11.38 19.34 22.14
C GLU A 436 -11.17 20.68 21.42
N GLU A 437 -10.06 20.85 20.68
CA GLU A 437 -9.79 22.06 19.90
C GLU A 437 -10.82 22.26 18.78
N ILE A 438 -11.17 21.20 18.05
CA ILE A 438 -12.20 21.22 17.00
C ILE A 438 -13.55 21.61 17.63
N MET A 439 -13.97 20.90 18.69
CA MET A 439 -15.26 21.13 19.35
C MET A 439 -15.35 22.53 20.00
N ALA A 440 -14.26 23.04 20.58
CA ALA A 440 -14.21 24.40 21.11
C ALA A 440 -14.26 25.47 20.00
N SER A 441 -13.76 25.15 18.82
CA SER A 441 -13.80 26.05 17.66
C SER A 441 -15.19 26.14 17.03
N VAL A 442 -15.96 25.05 17.04
CA VAL A 442 -17.37 25.06 16.61
C VAL A 442 -18.18 26.11 17.40
N LYS A 443 -17.93 26.25 18.72
CA LYS A 443 -18.63 27.27 19.53
C LYS A 443 -18.37 28.71 19.09
N LYS A 444 -17.26 28.97 18.39
CA LYS A 444 -16.81 30.31 17.98
C LYS A 444 -17.21 30.67 16.55
N LEU A 445 -17.90 29.77 15.83
CA LEU A 445 -18.26 29.99 14.45
C LEU A 445 -19.34 31.09 14.31
N PRO A 446 -19.20 31.98 13.31
CA PRO A 446 -20.26 32.91 12.91
C PRO A 446 -21.40 32.17 12.19
N SER A 447 -22.57 32.81 12.10
CA SER A 447 -23.80 32.16 11.62
C SER A 447 -23.78 31.71 10.16
N ASP A 448 -23.04 32.39 9.30
CA ASP A 448 -22.84 32.05 7.89
C ASP A 448 -22.03 30.75 7.73
N ILE A 449 -20.86 30.67 8.37
CA ILE A 449 -20.02 29.47 8.34
C ILE A 449 -20.71 28.31 9.06
N MET A 450 -21.48 28.58 10.12
CA MET A 450 -22.26 27.56 10.81
C MET A 450 -23.37 26.98 9.93
N ALA A 451 -24.04 27.81 9.12
CA ALA A 451 -25.02 27.34 8.15
C ALA A 451 -24.32 26.47 7.08
N ASP A 452 -23.23 26.95 6.47
CA ASP A 452 -22.47 26.16 5.49
C ASP A 452 -22.02 24.80 6.07
N LEU A 453 -21.55 24.79 7.32
CA LEU A 453 -21.17 23.56 8.03
C LEU A 453 -22.36 22.60 8.21
N LEU A 454 -23.53 23.09 8.63
CA LEU A 454 -24.71 22.24 8.82
C LEU A 454 -25.22 21.69 7.47
N ASP A 455 -25.11 22.46 6.39
CA ASP A 455 -25.47 22.00 5.04
C ASP A 455 -24.51 20.91 4.56
N ASP A 456 -23.20 21.07 4.80
CA ASP A 456 -22.19 20.05 4.51
C ASP A 456 -22.44 18.74 5.30
N LEU A 457 -22.96 18.85 6.53
CA LEU A 457 -23.28 17.71 7.39
C LEU A 457 -24.61 17.02 7.04
N ALA A 458 -25.53 17.69 6.32
CA ALA A 458 -26.86 17.16 6.02
C ALA A 458 -26.84 15.87 5.19
N GLY A 459 -25.76 15.61 4.44
CA GLY A 459 -25.55 14.39 3.66
C GLY A 459 -24.88 13.23 4.42
N MET A 460 -24.61 13.40 5.72
CA MET A 460 -23.85 12.44 6.52
C MET A 460 -24.72 11.72 7.56
N SER A 461 -24.18 10.70 8.22
CA SER A 461 -24.86 9.97 9.29
C SER A 461 -24.86 10.76 10.61
N VAL A 462 -25.59 11.88 10.63
CA VAL A 462 -25.74 12.77 11.79
C VAL A 462 -27.16 12.71 12.39
N PRO A 463 -27.36 13.14 13.65
CA PRO A 463 -28.68 13.18 14.27
C PRO A 463 -29.66 14.08 13.50
N TYR A 464 -30.94 13.66 13.42
CA TYR A 464 -31.98 14.41 12.69
C TYR A 464 -32.24 15.79 13.30
N GLU A 465 -31.95 15.95 14.59
CA GLU A 465 -32.07 17.19 15.34
C GLU A 465 -31.22 18.31 14.74
N LEU A 466 -30.10 18.00 14.05
CA LEU A 466 -29.31 19.02 13.37
C LEU A 466 -30.07 19.65 12.19
N ALA A 467 -30.91 18.89 11.49
CA ALA A 467 -31.74 19.43 10.41
C ALA A 467 -32.84 20.35 10.96
N GLU A 468 -33.40 20.05 12.14
CA GLU A 468 -34.35 20.94 12.81
C GLU A 468 -33.68 22.25 13.23
N ILE A 469 -32.46 22.16 13.80
CA ILE A 469 -31.68 23.32 14.23
C ILE A 469 -31.28 24.19 13.04
N MET A 470 -30.98 23.56 11.90
CA MET A 470 -30.70 24.29 10.65
C MET A 470 -31.88 25.16 10.21
N VAL A 471 -33.11 24.63 10.26
CA VAL A 471 -34.31 25.40 9.92
C VAL A 471 -34.49 26.58 10.89
N GLU A 472 -34.17 26.40 12.17
CA GLU A 472 -34.21 27.47 13.17
C GLU A 472 -33.15 28.55 12.90
N LEU A 473 -31.92 28.16 12.53
CA LEU A 473 -30.83 29.07 12.16
C LEU A 473 -31.16 29.89 10.91
N ASN A 474 -31.73 29.26 9.89
CA ASN A 474 -32.16 29.95 8.67
C ASN A 474 -33.27 30.98 8.95
N ARG A 475 -34.24 30.66 9.82
CA ARG A 475 -35.24 31.64 10.27
C ARG A 475 -34.60 32.82 10.99
N LEU A 476 -33.62 32.57 11.87
CA LEU A 476 -32.92 33.63 12.61
C LEU A 476 -32.16 34.58 11.67
N THR A 477 -31.55 34.05 10.62
CA THR A 477 -30.77 34.81 9.64
C THR A 477 -31.63 35.52 8.60
N ASP A 478 -32.77 34.96 8.21
CA ASP A 478 -33.76 35.61 7.31
C ASP A 478 -34.42 36.85 7.94
N HIS A 479 -34.51 36.90 9.27
CA HIS A 479 -35.08 38.04 10.01
C HIS A 479 -34.09 39.21 10.23
N LEU A 480 -32.90 39.20 9.62
CA LEU A 480 -31.92 40.28 9.71
C LEU A 480 -32.26 41.42 8.73
N GLU A 481 -32.92 42.47 9.23
CA GLU A 481 -33.17 43.71 8.48
C GLU A 481 -31.88 44.59 8.43
N GLY A 482 -30.99 44.34 7.48
CA GLY A 482 -29.77 45.16 7.31
C GLY A 482 -28.66 44.52 6.46
N PRO A 483 -27.48 45.16 6.33
CA PRO A 483 -26.33 44.54 5.67
C PRO A 483 -26.04 43.20 6.36
N LYS A 484 -25.82 42.13 5.59
CA LYS A 484 -25.60 40.74 6.03
C LYS A 484 -24.32 40.59 6.87
N ILE A 485 -24.29 41.19 8.05
CA ILE A 485 -23.25 40.96 9.04
C ILE A 485 -23.64 39.65 9.75
N PRO A 486 -22.77 38.63 9.76
CA PRO A 486 -23.11 37.36 10.38
C PRO A 486 -23.22 37.52 11.89
N LEU A 487 -24.19 36.79 12.49
CA LEU A 487 -24.39 36.75 13.93
C LEU A 487 -23.21 36.02 14.58
N ARG A 488 -22.82 36.48 15.77
CA ARG A 488 -21.64 35.96 16.49
C ARG A 488 -22.06 35.43 17.84
N SER A 489 -21.47 34.32 18.25
CA SER A 489 -21.78 33.70 19.54
C SER A 489 -21.08 34.46 20.67
N ALA A 490 -21.55 34.25 21.90
CA ALA A 490 -20.90 34.75 23.12
C ALA A 490 -19.43 34.32 23.28
N TYR A 491 -18.99 33.30 22.54
CA TYR A 491 -17.65 32.72 22.62
C TYR A 491 -16.68 33.28 21.58
N ASP A 492 -17.13 34.19 20.70
CA ASP A 492 -16.29 34.86 19.71
C ASP A 492 -15.28 35.81 20.39
N VAL A 493 -14.05 35.84 19.87
CA VAL A 493 -12.94 36.69 20.33
C VAL A 493 -13.31 38.18 20.25
N HIS A 494 -14.22 38.57 19.35
CA HIS A 494 -14.70 39.95 19.27
C HIS A 494 -15.53 40.42 20.49
N HIS A 495 -16.08 39.49 21.27
CA HIS A 495 -16.72 39.80 22.56
C HIS A 495 -15.75 39.70 23.75
N GLU A 496 -14.51 39.24 23.54
CA GLU A 496 -13.42 39.24 24.53
C GLU A 496 -12.64 40.57 24.47
N THR A 497 -13.06 41.57 25.24
CA THR A 497 -12.26 42.80 25.41
C THR A 497 -11.25 42.64 26.55
N LEU A 498 -9.96 42.85 26.26
CA LEU A 498 -8.88 42.85 27.26
C LEU A 498 -8.74 44.25 27.86
N ARG A 499 -8.92 44.38 29.18
CA ARG A 499 -8.56 45.61 29.91
C ARG A 499 -7.28 45.39 30.71
N THR A 500 -6.25 46.19 30.43
CA THR A 500 -5.06 46.29 31.30
C THR A 500 -5.40 47.14 32.51
N THR A 501 -5.43 46.55 33.70
CA THR A 501 -5.48 47.30 34.95
C THR A 501 -4.10 47.25 35.60
N VAL A 502 -3.57 48.39 36.02
CA VAL A 502 -2.31 48.47 36.76
C VAL A 502 -2.66 48.50 38.24
N VAL A 503 -2.39 47.41 38.95
CA VAL A 503 -2.52 47.35 40.41
C VAL A 503 -1.13 47.11 40.99
N ALA A 504 -0.63 48.06 41.78
CA ALA A 504 0.67 47.97 42.47
C ALA A 504 1.85 47.54 41.57
N GLN A 505 2.06 48.25 40.46
CA GLN A 505 3.17 48.02 39.48
C GLN A 505 3.17 46.66 38.75
N LYS A 506 2.14 45.81 38.94
CA LYS A 506 1.87 44.66 38.07
C LYS A 506 0.66 44.94 37.18
N VAL A 507 0.81 44.69 35.88
CA VAL A 507 -0.29 44.75 34.91
C VAL A 507 -1.10 43.46 35.03
N SER A 508 -2.34 43.56 35.49
CA SER A 508 -3.31 42.46 35.49
C SER A 508 -4.30 42.66 34.33
N LEU A 509 -4.32 41.71 33.40
CA LEU A 509 -5.28 41.62 32.31
C LEU A 509 -6.54 40.93 32.83
N SER A 510 -7.66 41.66 32.91
CA SER A 510 -8.97 41.09 33.26
C SER A 510 -9.89 41.07 32.04
N LYS A 511 -10.51 39.92 31.76
CA LYS A 511 -11.47 39.73 30.66
C LYS A 511 -12.86 40.23 31.09
N ASN A 512 -13.47 41.15 30.33
CA ASN A 512 -14.89 41.50 30.47
C ASN A 512 -15.65 41.14 29.18
N THR A 513 -16.81 40.48 29.34
CA THR A 513 -17.76 40.16 28.25
C THR A 513 -18.63 41.38 27.94
N SER A 514 -18.65 41.83 26.68
CA SER A 514 -19.56 42.89 26.23
C SER A 514 -21.03 42.47 26.33
N THR A 515 -21.96 43.41 26.53
CA THR A 515 -23.41 43.14 26.49
C THR A 515 -23.83 42.65 25.10
N LEU A 516 -24.23 41.38 24.99
CA LEU A 516 -24.66 40.73 23.76
C LEU A 516 -25.97 41.33 23.22
N SER A 517 -26.12 41.42 21.90
CA SER A 517 -27.41 41.73 21.26
C SER A 517 -28.44 40.64 21.56
N MET A 518 -29.72 40.98 21.51
CA MET A 518 -30.81 40.01 21.67
C MET A 518 -30.73 38.90 20.60
N GLN A 519 -30.31 39.24 19.38
CA GLN A 519 -30.12 38.29 18.27
C GLN A 519 -28.86 37.42 18.47
N ASP A 520 -27.75 37.98 18.96
CA ASP A 520 -26.53 37.22 19.29
C ASP A 520 -26.75 36.25 20.46
N SER A 521 -27.59 36.64 21.43
CA SER A 521 -28.01 35.74 22.52
C SER A 521 -28.89 34.59 22.02
N ALA A 522 -29.79 34.85 21.06
CA ALA A 522 -30.58 33.81 20.41
C ALA A 522 -29.68 32.87 19.59
N TYR A 523 -28.72 33.41 18.83
CA TYR A 523 -27.73 32.61 18.11
C TYR A 523 -26.86 31.77 19.05
N THR A 524 -26.43 32.32 20.19
CA THR A 524 -25.64 31.57 21.19
C THR A 524 -26.41 30.34 21.70
N LYS A 525 -27.73 30.43 21.92
CA LYS A 525 -28.56 29.27 22.30
C LYS A 525 -28.61 28.21 21.21
N ILE A 526 -28.69 28.62 19.94
CA ILE A 526 -28.62 27.70 18.79
C ILE A 526 -27.26 27.01 18.78
N VAL A 527 -26.16 27.75 18.92
CA VAL A 527 -24.80 27.19 18.97
C VAL A 527 -24.61 26.21 20.14
N ASP A 528 -25.11 26.52 21.33
CA ASP A 528 -25.04 25.62 22.48
C ASP A 528 -25.83 24.32 22.23
N ARG A 529 -26.99 24.41 21.55
CA ARG A 529 -27.79 23.25 21.14
C ARG A 529 -27.06 22.41 20.09
N ILE A 530 -26.50 23.03 19.05
CA ILE A 530 -25.66 22.35 18.04
C ILE A 530 -24.50 21.62 18.71
N TYR A 531 -23.75 22.32 19.57
CA TYR A 531 -22.63 21.75 20.29
C TYR A 531 -23.06 20.54 21.12
N THR A 532 -24.15 20.66 21.87
CA THR A 532 -24.66 19.56 22.71
C THR A 532 -25.10 18.36 21.87
N THR A 533 -25.80 18.59 20.76
CA THR A 533 -26.23 17.52 19.84
C THR A 533 -25.03 16.81 19.20
N ILE A 534 -24.05 17.55 18.69
CA ILE A 534 -22.84 16.98 18.07
C ILE A 534 -22.00 16.24 19.13
N PHE A 535 -21.83 16.81 20.32
CA PHE A 535 -21.07 16.19 21.40
C PHE A 535 -21.72 14.88 21.88
N SER A 536 -23.05 14.89 22.08
CA SER A 536 -23.81 13.69 22.45
C SER A 536 -23.76 12.61 21.37
N TYR A 537 -23.77 13.02 20.09
CA TYR A 537 -23.54 12.10 18.98
C TYR A 537 -22.16 11.41 19.08
N PHE A 538 -21.08 12.16 19.32
CA PHE A 538 -19.76 11.56 19.48
C PHE A 538 -19.65 10.67 20.71
N GLU A 539 -20.23 11.07 21.85
CA GLU A 539 -20.23 10.29 23.09
C GLU A 539 -20.95 8.94 22.91
N THR A 540 -22.04 8.91 22.14
CA THR A 540 -22.82 7.69 21.88
C THR A 540 -22.23 6.81 20.78
N THR A 541 -21.51 7.39 19.82
CA THR A 541 -20.97 6.66 18.65
C THR A 541 -19.53 6.19 18.82
N LEU A 542 -18.67 6.95 19.51
CA LEU A 542 -17.26 6.64 19.73
C LEU A 542 -17.09 5.64 20.89
N ILE A 543 -17.70 4.47 20.74
CA ILE A 543 -17.48 3.33 21.64
C ILE A 543 -16.13 2.66 21.35
N ASN A 544 -15.67 1.84 22.28
CA ASN A 544 -14.47 1.03 22.08
C ASN A 544 -14.76 -0.18 21.17
N PRO A 545 -14.16 -0.26 19.95
CA PRO A 545 -14.35 -1.41 19.06
C PRO A 545 -13.86 -2.73 19.67
N GLN A 546 -12.96 -2.67 20.65
CA GLN A 546 -12.44 -3.86 21.31
C GLN A 546 -13.44 -4.53 22.25
N ASP A 547 -14.48 -3.80 22.66
CA ASP A 547 -15.52 -4.30 23.57
C ASP A 547 -16.71 -4.93 22.82
N LEU A 548 -16.74 -4.80 21.49
CA LEU A 548 -17.72 -5.46 20.64
C LEU A 548 -17.53 -6.99 20.67
N LEU A 549 -18.63 -7.72 20.81
CA LEU A 549 -18.63 -9.18 20.71
C LEU A 549 -18.33 -9.61 19.26
N LEU A 550 -17.43 -10.57 19.09
CA LEU A 550 -16.96 -11.12 17.80
C LEU A 550 -16.23 -10.11 16.91
N ASN A 551 -15.61 -9.09 17.53
CA ASN A 551 -14.89 -8.07 16.80
C ASN A 551 -13.71 -8.63 15.98
N GLU A 552 -13.14 -9.78 16.35
CA GLU A 552 -12.04 -10.42 15.63
C GLU A 552 -12.46 -10.98 14.25
N ILE A 553 -13.77 -11.15 14.04
CA ILE A 553 -14.35 -11.49 12.73
C ILE A 553 -14.45 -10.24 11.84
N LEU A 554 -14.67 -9.06 12.43
CA LEU A 554 -14.90 -7.81 11.71
C LEU A 554 -13.61 -6.98 11.52
N ILE A 555 -12.64 -7.10 12.42
CA ILE A 555 -11.42 -6.30 12.46
C ILE A 555 -10.20 -7.19 12.27
N PHE A 556 -9.33 -6.84 11.32
CA PHE A 556 -8.07 -7.53 11.08
C PHE A 556 -6.87 -6.72 11.56
N GLU A 557 -6.11 -7.26 12.52
CA GLU A 557 -5.03 -6.53 13.21
C GLU A 557 -3.65 -7.23 13.19
N SER A 558 -3.52 -8.41 12.57
CA SER A 558 -2.26 -9.16 12.61
C SER A 558 -1.13 -8.48 11.82
N LYS A 559 -0.03 -8.11 12.52
CA LYS A 559 1.13 -7.42 11.93
C LYS A 559 2.15 -8.35 11.28
N SER A 560 2.38 -9.53 11.86
CA SER A 560 3.51 -10.40 11.48
C SER A 560 3.49 -10.79 10.00
N PRO A 561 2.36 -11.30 9.45
CA PRO A 561 2.30 -11.70 8.03
C PRO A 561 2.59 -10.52 7.10
N HIS A 562 2.12 -9.33 7.46
CA HIS A 562 2.28 -8.12 6.66
C HIS A 562 3.73 -7.60 6.71
N ARG A 563 4.34 -7.60 7.90
CA ARG A 563 5.74 -7.20 8.10
C ARG A 563 6.70 -8.14 7.37
N GLU A 564 6.43 -9.44 7.35
CA GLU A 564 7.27 -10.43 6.68
C GLU A 564 7.28 -10.29 5.16
N VAL A 565 6.14 -9.92 4.56
CA VAL A 565 6.03 -9.74 3.10
C VAL A 565 6.51 -8.38 2.63
N PHE A 566 6.11 -7.29 3.30
CA PHE A 566 6.40 -5.94 2.80
C PHE A 566 7.58 -5.25 3.45
N THR A 567 8.03 -5.73 4.60
CA THR A 567 9.22 -5.20 5.29
C THR A 567 10.14 -6.37 5.70
N PRO A 568 10.52 -7.25 4.75
CA PRO A 568 11.36 -8.40 5.06
C PRO A 568 12.71 -7.91 5.59
N LYS A 569 13.20 -8.57 6.64
CA LYS A 569 14.52 -8.28 7.23
C LYS A 569 15.46 -9.47 7.04
N PRO A 570 15.83 -9.82 5.78
CA PRO A 570 16.62 -11.02 5.50
C PRO A 570 17.98 -11.00 6.19
N ARG A 571 18.63 -9.83 6.23
CA ARG A 571 19.89 -9.64 6.96
C ARG A 571 19.74 -9.95 8.45
N PHE A 572 18.74 -9.37 9.11
CA PHE A 572 18.48 -9.63 10.54
C PHE A 572 18.22 -11.13 10.79
N ALA A 573 17.45 -11.78 9.92
CA ALA A 573 17.17 -13.22 10.04
C ALA A 573 18.45 -14.05 9.91
N ILE A 574 19.32 -13.75 8.94
CA ILE A 574 20.61 -14.45 8.77
C ILE A 574 21.53 -14.20 9.96
N GLU A 575 21.67 -12.94 10.40
CA GLU A 575 22.51 -12.58 11.55
C GLU A 575 22.01 -13.19 12.86
N ARG A 576 20.68 -13.31 13.04
CA ARG A 576 20.08 -13.99 14.20
C ARG A 576 20.26 -15.50 14.11
N ALA A 577 20.09 -16.10 12.94
CA ALA A 577 20.28 -17.54 12.75
C ALA A 577 21.73 -17.97 13.00
N LEU A 578 22.70 -17.17 12.56
CA LEU A 578 24.13 -17.44 12.81
C LEU A 578 24.57 -17.03 14.22
N GLY A 579 23.99 -15.96 14.79
CA GLY A 579 24.33 -15.49 16.13
C GLY A 579 23.69 -16.33 17.25
N SER A 580 22.49 -16.84 17.03
CA SER A 580 21.72 -17.64 18.00
C SER A 580 20.93 -18.74 17.26
N PRO A 581 21.60 -19.82 16.81
CA PRO A 581 20.97 -20.91 16.04
C PRO A 581 19.81 -21.59 16.78
N HIS A 582 19.86 -21.58 18.12
CA HIS A 582 18.83 -22.12 18.99
C HIS A 582 17.41 -21.63 18.65
N ASP A 583 17.28 -20.35 18.32
CA ASP A 583 15.97 -19.72 18.04
C ASP A 583 15.23 -20.37 16.86
N TYR A 584 15.98 -20.96 15.93
CA TYR A 584 15.42 -21.60 14.72
C TYR A 584 15.41 -23.13 14.82
N LEU A 585 16.40 -23.72 15.51
CA LEU A 585 16.55 -25.16 15.62
C LEU A 585 15.78 -25.76 16.81
N GLY A 586 15.47 -24.96 17.84
CA GLY A 586 14.81 -25.45 19.06
C GLY A 586 15.60 -26.54 19.80
N CYS A 587 16.94 -26.52 19.69
CA CYS A 587 17.81 -27.57 20.22
C CYS A 587 18.19 -27.34 21.69
N ASP A 588 17.91 -28.30 22.58
CA ASP A 588 18.34 -28.23 23.99
C ASP A 588 19.87 -28.04 24.15
N CYS A 589 20.65 -28.57 23.21
CA CYS A 589 22.12 -28.48 23.23
C CYS A 589 22.68 -27.10 22.85
N CYS A 590 21.86 -26.18 22.32
CA CYS A 590 22.30 -24.86 21.87
C CYS A 590 21.76 -23.71 22.75
N GLY A 591 20.80 -24.00 23.64
CA GLY A 591 20.12 -22.99 24.46
C GLY A 591 20.78 -22.71 25.82
N GLY A 592 21.79 -23.50 26.20
CA GLY A 592 22.30 -23.58 27.58
C GLY A 592 23.28 -22.51 28.06
N SER A 593 23.61 -21.49 27.25
CA SER A 593 24.49 -20.41 27.72
C SER A 593 24.03 -19.07 27.18
N GLU A 594 24.01 -18.05 28.04
CA GLU A 594 23.82 -16.66 27.68
C GLU A 594 24.94 -16.20 26.72
N GLY A 595 24.81 -16.53 25.43
CA GLY A 595 25.76 -16.13 24.38
C GLY A 595 27.08 -16.89 24.33
N GLY A 596 27.19 -18.07 24.95
CA GLY A 596 28.41 -18.89 24.89
C GLY A 596 28.54 -19.72 23.60
N LEU A 597 29.77 -19.82 23.09
CA LEU A 597 30.15 -20.77 22.04
C LEU A 597 30.03 -22.20 22.59
N SER A 598 29.40 -23.10 21.84
CA SER A 598 29.31 -24.53 22.18
C SER A 598 29.72 -25.39 21.00
N ALA A 599 30.46 -26.48 21.27
CA ALA A 599 30.88 -27.47 20.26
C ALA A 599 29.69 -28.09 19.50
N THR A 600 28.50 -28.08 20.11
CA THR A 600 27.25 -28.63 19.54
C THR A 600 26.60 -27.71 18.51
N GLN A 601 27.07 -26.47 18.36
CA GLN A 601 26.53 -25.51 17.40
C GLN A 601 27.02 -25.83 15.97
N PRO A 602 26.27 -25.44 14.92
CA PRO A 602 26.75 -25.53 13.54
C PRO A 602 28.07 -24.76 13.37
N ALA A 603 29.05 -25.36 12.68
CA ALA A 603 30.36 -24.77 12.47
C ALA A 603 30.30 -23.35 11.86
N THR A 604 29.37 -23.10 10.94
CA THR A 604 29.15 -21.77 10.33
C THR A 604 28.70 -20.72 11.34
N ALA A 605 27.92 -21.11 12.35
CA ALA A 605 27.51 -20.22 13.43
C ALA A 605 28.68 -19.91 14.40
N ILE A 606 29.47 -20.93 14.75
CA ILE A 606 30.68 -20.77 15.57
C ILE A 606 31.67 -19.80 14.90
N ILE A 607 31.96 -20.01 13.61
CA ILE A 607 32.84 -19.12 12.84
C ILE A 607 32.24 -17.71 12.72
N TYR A 608 30.91 -17.58 12.60
CA TYR A 608 30.27 -16.27 12.58
C TYR A 608 30.37 -15.54 13.94
N GLN A 609 30.24 -16.24 15.06
CA GLN A 609 30.40 -15.65 16.38
C GLN A 609 31.86 -15.22 16.64
N LEU A 610 32.84 -16.05 16.29
CA LEU A 610 34.27 -15.66 16.29
C LEU A 610 34.56 -14.51 15.32
N TYR A 611 33.88 -14.51 14.17
CA TYR A 611 33.92 -13.40 13.23
C TYR A 611 33.47 -12.12 13.93
N LEU A 612 32.38 -12.09 14.71
CA LEU A 612 31.93 -10.86 15.38
C LEU A 612 32.96 -10.27 16.34
N GLU A 613 33.70 -11.12 17.07
CA GLU A 613 34.73 -10.72 18.03
C GLU A 613 36.04 -10.25 17.36
N SER A 614 36.26 -10.65 16.10
CA SER A 614 37.48 -10.35 15.36
C SER A 614 37.55 -8.90 14.86
N GLY A 615 38.75 -8.43 14.48
CA GLY A 615 38.94 -7.13 13.81
C GLY A 615 38.47 -7.10 12.34
N ALA A 616 38.69 -5.98 11.65
CA ALA A 616 38.31 -5.81 10.23
C ALA A 616 39.03 -6.77 9.26
N VAL A 617 40.20 -7.26 9.66
CA VAL A 617 41.00 -8.26 8.94
C VAL A 617 41.28 -9.40 9.90
N ILE A 618 40.95 -10.62 9.51
CA ILE A 618 41.01 -11.84 10.33
C ILE A 618 42.10 -12.74 9.75
N ASN A 619 43.02 -13.23 10.58
CA ASN A 619 43.97 -14.24 10.17
C ASN A 619 43.27 -15.61 10.10
N THR A 620 43.41 -16.31 8.97
CA THR A 620 42.71 -17.58 8.74
C THR A 620 43.23 -18.69 9.67
N ALA A 621 44.52 -18.67 10.00
CA ALA A 621 45.12 -19.66 10.90
C ALA A 621 44.64 -19.51 12.36
N ASP A 622 44.49 -18.27 12.82
CA ASP A 622 43.98 -17.98 14.17
C ASP A 622 42.52 -18.39 14.29
N LEU A 623 41.72 -18.13 13.24
CA LEU A 623 40.31 -18.51 13.19
C LEU A 623 40.12 -20.04 13.16
N TRP A 624 40.96 -20.76 12.40
CA TRP A 624 41.01 -22.22 12.42
C TRP A 624 41.35 -22.75 13.81
N SER A 625 42.39 -22.20 14.44
CA SER A 625 42.84 -22.62 15.77
C SER A 625 41.75 -22.41 16.81
N ALA A 626 41.05 -21.27 16.76
CA ALA A 626 39.92 -20.97 17.64
C ALA A 626 38.75 -21.95 17.47
N LEU A 627 38.40 -22.31 16.22
CA LEU A 627 37.37 -23.32 15.98
C LEU A 627 37.79 -24.69 16.53
N TRP A 628 39.04 -25.10 16.29
CA TRP A 628 39.54 -26.38 16.77
C TRP A 628 39.53 -26.46 18.29
N THR A 629 39.86 -25.38 19.01
CA THR A 629 39.75 -25.34 20.48
C THR A 629 38.32 -25.52 20.99
N ILE A 630 37.31 -25.13 20.21
CA ILE A 630 35.90 -25.25 20.60
C ILE A 630 35.36 -26.65 20.27
N VAL A 631 35.73 -27.21 19.12
CA VAL A 631 35.18 -28.47 18.60
C VAL A 631 36.02 -29.69 19.01
N GLY A 632 37.34 -29.53 19.08
CA GLY A 632 38.29 -30.52 19.56
C GLY A 632 38.29 -30.55 21.10
N GLY A 633 37.37 -31.32 21.69
CA GLY A 633 37.32 -31.55 23.13
C GLY A 633 38.42 -32.49 23.63
N ASP A 634 38.64 -32.53 24.95
CA ASP A 634 39.53 -33.50 25.58
C ASP A 634 38.91 -34.91 25.56
N GLY A 635 39.67 -35.92 25.10
CA GLY A 635 39.27 -37.34 25.15
C GLY A 635 38.93 -38.02 23.82
N ILE A 636 39.39 -37.49 22.68
CA ILE A 636 39.16 -38.07 21.35
C ILE A 636 40.13 -39.24 21.10
N GLU A 637 39.61 -40.43 20.75
CA GLU A 637 40.42 -41.64 20.51
C GLU A 637 41.27 -41.58 19.21
N ASP A 638 40.85 -40.77 18.23
CA ASP A 638 41.53 -40.57 16.94
C ASP A 638 41.54 -39.09 16.55
N GLU A 639 42.52 -38.36 17.11
CA GLU A 639 42.65 -36.90 16.98
C GLU A 639 42.89 -36.45 15.53
N GLU A 640 43.64 -37.22 14.75
CA GLU A 640 43.95 -36.90 13.34
C GLU A 640 42.69 -36.95 12.46
N ALA A 641 41.86 -37.99 12.63
CA ALA A 641 40.63 -38.14 11.86
C ALA A 641 39.62 -37.03 12.18
N GLU A 642 39.51 -36.64 13.46
CA GLU A 642 38.58 -35.58 13.87
C GLU A 642 39.08 -34.19 13.45
N GLN A 643 40.39 -33.96 13.47
CA GLN A 643 41.00 -32.74 12.92
C GLN A 643 40.71 -32.58 11.42
N GLN A 644 40.78 -33.66 10.64
CA GLN A 644 40.44 -33.63 9.21
C GLN A 644 38.95 -33.30 8.99
N ARG A 645 38.04 -33.87 9.80
CA ARG A 645 36.60 -33.55 9.73
C ARG A 645 36.33 -32.10 10.09
N ALA A 646 36.93 -31.59 11.16
CA ALA A 646 36.82 -30.21 11.56
C ALA A 646 37.35 -29.26 10.46
N LEU A 647 38.43 -29.63 9.76
CA LEU A 647 39.00 -28.83 8.66
C LEU A 647 38.05 -28.75 7.46
N VAL A 648 37.33 -29.85 7.15
CA VAL A 648 36.29 -29.85 6.13
C VAL A 648 35.12 -28.94 6.53
N LEU A 649 34.67 -29.03 7.79
CA LEU A 649 33.62 -28.17 8.32
C LEU A 649 34.03 -26.69 8.33
N PHE A 650 35.28 -26.40 8.68
CA PHE A 650 35.87 -25.06 8.62
C PHE A 650 35.87 -24.51 7.20
N SER A 651 36.36 -25.28 6.24
CA SER A 651 36.42 -24.89 4.83
C SER A 651 35.02 -24.63 4.27
N ARG A 652 34.05 -25.48 4.64
CA ARG A 652 32.63 -25.30 4.29
C ARG A 652 32.05 -24.04 4.93
N ALA A 653 32.26 -23.82 6.23
CA ALA A 653 31.80 -22.64 6.94
C ALA A 653 32.33 -21.34 6.32
N LEU A 654 33.62 -21.31 5.93
CA LEU A 654 34.20 -20.18 5.20
C LEU A 654 33.56 -20.00 3.82
N ALA A 655 33.30 -21.08 3.09
CA ALA A 655 32.63 -21.01 1.80
C ALA A 655 31.20 -20.46 1.93
N GLU A 656 30.45 -20.89 2.94
CA GLU A 656 29.09 -20.41 3.25
C GLU A 656 29.11 -18.93 3.64
N LEU A 657 30.01 -18.49 4.52
CA LEU A 657 30.13 -17.07 4.89
C LEU A 657 30.58 -16.18 3.73
N LYS A 658 31.40 -16.72 2.83
CA LYS A 658 31.77 -16.04 1.58
C LYS A 658 30.58 -15.94 0.63
N TYR A 659 29.78 -17.00 0.51
CA TYR A 659 28.56 -17.01 -0.30
C TYR A 659 27.51 -16.02 0.23
N LEU A 660 27.37 -15.91 1.56
CA LEU A 660 26.53 -14.91 2.23
C LEU A 660 27.07 -13.48 2.14
N GLY A 661 28.25 -13.28 1.53
CA GLY A 661 28.85 -11.96 1.36
C GLY A 661 29.41 -11.34 2.65
N MET A 662 29.67 -12.14 3.70
CA MET A 662 30.17 -11.66 4.99
C MET A 662 31.70 -11.51 5.01
N ILE A 663 32.41 -12.38 4.27
CA ILE A 663 33.87 -12.39 4.17
C ILE A 663 34.36 -12.40 2.73
N LYS A 664 35.54 -11.85 2.49
CA LYS A 664 36.27 -11.95 1.23
C LYS A 664 37.77 -12.07 1.49
N ASN A 665 38.50 -12.72 0.59
CA ASN A 665 39.96 -12.79 0.69
C ASN A 665 40.55 -11.37 0.68
N SER A 666 41.42 -11.09 1.65
CA SER A 666 42.11 -9.81 1.74
C SER A 666 43.09 -9.65 0.57
N ARG A 667 43.05 -8.50 -0.10
CA ARG A 667 44.08 -8.10 -1.08
C ARG A 667 45.32 -7.49 -0.42
N LYS A 668 45.22 -7.12 0.87
CA LYS A 668 46.29 -6.40 1.61
C LYS A 668 47.26 -7.32 2.32
N LYS A 669 46.82 -8.51 2.73
CA LYS A 669 47.63 -9.51 3.44
C LYS A 669 47.27 -10.90 2.93
N ALA A 670 48.28 -11.71 2.60
CA ALA A 670 48.10 -13.12 2.29
C ALA A 670 47.53 -13.86 3.51
N ASP A 671 46.74 -14.90 3.29
CA ASP A 671 46.12 -15.76 4.32
C ASP A 671 45.21 -15.04 5.33
N HIS A 672 44.73 -13.85 4.97
CA HIS A 672 43.76 -13.10 5.76
C HIS A 672 42.42 -12.94 5.05
N LEU A 673 41.36 -12.95 5.85
CA LEU A 673 40.00 -12.65 5.45
C LEU A 673 39.67 -11.20 5.81
N ALA A 674 38.98 -10.49 4.92
CA ALA A 674 38.44 -9.16 5.15
C ALA A 674 36.94 -9.26 5.42
N LYS A 675 36.49 -8.56 6.47
CA LYS A 675 35.07 -8.42 6.80
C LYS A 675 34.37 -7.50 5.80
N LEU A 676 33.17 -7.88 5.36
CA LEU A 676 32.32 -7.07 4.48
C LEU A 676 31.03 -6.58 5.15
N SER A 677 30.54 -7.28 6.19
CA SER A 677 29.28 -6.95 6.89
C SER A 677 29.48 -6.80 8.40
N TRP A 678 28.87 -5.81 9.04
CA TRP A 678 28.95 -5.63 10.49
C TRP A 678 27.61 -5.94 11.16
N LYS A 679 27.60 -6.43 12.40
CA LYS A 679 26.35 -6.54 13.15
C LYS A 679 25.84 -5.15 13.53
N GLY A 680 24.58 -4.84 13.22
CA GLY A 680 23.90 -3.63 13.70
C GLY A 680 24.07 -2.33 12.90
N LEU A 681 24.51 -2.40 11.63
CA LEU A 681 24.40 -1.29 10.67
C LEU A 681 23.06 -1.30 9.95
#